data_AF-A2ER19-F1
#
_entry.id   AF-A2ER19-F1
#
_cell.length_a   1.000
_cell.length_b   1.000
_cell.length_c   1.000
_cell.angle_alpha   90.00
_cell.angle_beta   90.00
_cell.angle_gamma   90.00
#
_symmetry.space_group_name_H-M   'P 1'
#
loop_
_entity.id
_entity.type
_entity.pdbx_description
1 polymer ?
#
loop_
_entity_poly.entity_id
_entity_poly.type
_entity_poly.pdbx_seq_one_letter_code
_entity_poly.pdbx_strand_id
1 'polypeptide(L)'
;MSITFPQHSKLKTIGMYAFESCRKLRTINFTNCENLTQIQLRAFSGCILLSDVILPKNLKELSNNAFSHCYSLQSIIIPDEVKSLGEYCFAKSGSLSSITISPNSKLETIASYVFMETPLKRIFLSKNLRSIPRAAFLSCRTIEFIECDSHNTNYLAEDNVLYNKQKTFLILFPYNNLTSFRIPDTVEVIGDAFSYSLIEEITFNSVLNIIQGSAFAYSHLKSCIITDSVTMIQSGAFQRCKYLDTVILGKNLTIIPNNCFAYSNISQITIQEGVTTIGPYAFFQCVNLKSIIIPKSVKNFGGSCFPNDINLTLPPDSQFWFDHQNILYNSNMDKIILCLSLNERYDIPDTVIEISQAAFRGIQELNTINFLSDSNLLRIGNSAFRDCINLQNINLPNSLESIGSSAFENCLKFNNTVFPESLNYIGASSFLECNSLEIHFKINLLKIDNYAFQKAQSLEIVTFESSNTILLNGVFSSCKKLKTIKLSDKTTAIFDSCFSNCLSLKSIELPPSLATLGSSVFSSSGVENITFLGNSPIETIRSSTFSYATKLRHIILSDCIREIKANAFQYTNITTFRVPNQTISISEYAFRDCSSLERFIIPENCSLQSLGFSVFKGCRSLKAFECSHSEFFLVINGVLFDKNKTSLVCFPPASELIYFYIPETVHILSPGAFLECRNLINVLIPDHSVQTIGRYAFANCISLTHINLPICVSEVESNAFANCYKLKCGVDIQNRTQSYLNNLFEVAFLNKEAIVECNLLTCKKQMHPMYLKSLTIIGIIDEKFLGLL
;
A
#
# COMPACT_ATOMS: atom_id res chain seq x y z
N MET A 1 -13.53 -11.97 15.85
CA MET A 1 -14.73 -11.84 15.02
C MET A 1 -14.83 -13.11 14.19
N SER A 2 -16.00 -13.71 14.11
CA SER A 2 -16.25 -14.94 13.37
C SER A 2 -17.42 -14.70 12.43
N ILE A 3 -17.31 -15.17 11.18
CA ILE A 3 -18.35 -15.01 10.18
C ILE A 3 -18.92 -16.39 9.85
N THR A 4 -20.24 -16.52 10.01
CA THR A 4 -21.04 -17.65 9.54
C THR A 4 -22.17 -17.12 8.66
N PHE A 5 -22.61 -17.92 7.69
CA PHE A 5 -23.69 -17.54 6.79
C PHE A 5 -24.97 -18.31 7.13
N PRO A 6 -26.16 -17.70 6.93
CA PRO A 6 -27.42 -18.41 7.10
C PRO A 6 -27.54 -19.56 6.10
N GLN A 7 -28.34 -20.58 6.44
CA GLN A 7 -28.64 -21.69 5.53
C GLN A 7 -29.18 -21.16 4.19
N HIS A 8 -28.83 -21.85 3.11
CA HIS A 8 -29.22 -21.50 1.73
C HIS A 8 -28.81 -20.07 1.30
N SER A 9 -27.63 -19.62 1.74
CA SER A 9 -27.10 -18.32 1.34
C SER A 9 -27.02 -18.19 -0.19
N LYS A 10 -27.57 -17.10 -0.71
CA LYS A 10 -27.54 -16.75 -2.15
C LYS A 10 -26.21 -16.11 -2.58
N LEU A 11 -25.22 -16.06 -1.70
CA LEU A 11 -23.92 -15.45 -1.96
C LEU A 11 -23.19 -16.19 -3.08
N LYS A 12 -22.84 -15.46 -4.15
CA LYS A 12 -22.17 -16.02 -5.34
C LYS A 12 -20.67 -15.75 -5.40
N THR A 13 -20.24 -14.63 -4.81
CA THR A 13 -18.89 -14.09 -4.94
C THR A 13 -18.51 -13.35 -3.67
N ILE A 14 -17.26 -13.49 -3.22
CA ILE A 14 -16.61 -12.51 -2.34
C ILE A 14 -15.85 -11.53 -3.23
N GLY A 15 -16.28 -10.26 -3.19
CA GLY A 15 -15.74 -9.20 -4.03
C GLY A 15 -14.28 -8.89 -3.74
N MET A 16 -13.63 -8.20 -4.68
CA MET A 16 -12.27 -7.72 -4.52
C MET A 16 -12.13 -6.90 -3.23
N TYR A 17 -11.05 -7.13 -2.46
CA TYR A 17 -10.72 -6.39 -1.24
C TYR A 17 -11.75 -6.46 -0.09
N ALA A 18 -12.79 -7.30 -0.17
CA ALA A 18 -13.95 -7.24 0.73
C ALA A 18 -13.63 -7.26 2.24
N PHE A 19 -12.61 -8.03 2.63
CA PHE A 19 -12.11 -8.14 4.01
C PHE A 19 -10.61 -7.82 4.09
N GLU A 20 -10.05 -7.10 3.11
CA GLU A 20 -8.63 -6.76 3.13
C GLU A 20 -8.27 -6.05 4.44
N SER A 21 -7.18 -6.50 5.07
CA SER A 21 -6.69 -5.98 6.34
C SER A 21 -7.71 -6.02 7.49
N CYS A 22 -8.70 -6.93 7.46
CA CYS A 22 -9.61 -7.15 8.58
C CYS A 22 -8.90 -7.86 9.74
N ARG A 23 -8.09 -7.12 10.50
CA ARG A 23 -7.19 -7.66 11.54
C ARG A 23 -7.89 -8.31 12.75
N LYS A 24 -9.22 -8.22 12.84
CA LYS A 24 -10.02 -8.83 13.93
C LYS A 24 -10.76 -10.11 13.50
N LEU A 25 -10.78 -10.42 12.19
CA LEU A 25 -11.39 -11.63 11.67
C LEU A 25 -10.54 -12.83 12.09
N ARG A 26 -11.16 -13.78 12.79
CA ARG A 26 -10.53 -14.99 13.32
C ARG A 26 -10.95 -16.23 12.56
N THR A 27 -12.24 -16.34 12.25
CA THR A 27 -12.78 -17.50 11.54
C THR A 27 -13.79 -17.09 10.50
N ILE A 28 -13.86 -17.85 9.40
CA ILE A 28 -14.91 -17.72 8.40
C ILE A 28 -15.36 -19.10 7.92
N ASN A 29 -16.67 -19.31 7.91
CA ASN A 29 -17.26 -20.58 7.55
C ASN A 29 -18.27 -20.42 6.41
N PHE A 30 -17.91 -20.90 5.22
CA PHE A 30 -18.74 -20.88 4.00
C PHE A 30 -19.58 -22.15 3.77
N THR A 31 -19.73 -23.05 4.75
CA THR A 31 -20.49 -24.30 4.59
C THR A 31 -21.90 -24.06 4.03
N ASN A 32 -22.55 -22.95 4.39
CA ASN A 32 -23.91 -22.62 3.92
C ASN A 32 -23.97 -21.81 2.61
N CYS A 33 -22.83 -21.60 1.93
CA CYS A 33 -22.71 -20.80 0.71
C CYS A 33 -22.54 -21.67 -0.54
N GLU A 34 -23.53 -22.50 -0.87
CA GLU A 34 -23.43 -23.44 -1.99
C GLU A 34 -23.32 -22.77 -3.37
N ASN A 35 -23.77 -21.52 -3.50
CA ASN A 35 -23.70 -20.73 -4.73
C ASN A 35 -22.37 -19.97 -4.88
N LEU A 36 -21.52 -19.97 -3.85
CA LEU A 36 -20.26 -19.23 -3.85
C LEU A 36 -19.23 -19.97 -4.71
N THR A 37 -18.91 -19.38 -5.86
CA THR A 37 -18.02 -19.99 -6.86
C THR A 37 -16.68 -19.28 -6.98
N GLN A 38 -16.55 -18.06 -6.44
CA GLN A 38 -15.35 -17.22 -6.59
C GLN A 38 -15.02 -16.44 -5.30
N ILE A 39 -13.73 -16.45 -4.94
CA ILE A 39 -13.14 -15.51 -3.98
C ILE A 39 -12.11 -14.67 -4.74
N GLN A 40 -12.40 -13.38 -4.91
CA GLN A 40 -11.68 -12.49 -5.82
C GLN A 40 -10.39 -11.89 -5.22
N LEU A 41 -9.70 -11.10 -6.03
CA LEU A 41 -8.44 -10.42 -5.74
C LEU A 41 -8.41 -9.83 -4.32
N ARG A 42 -7.41 -10.25 -3.53
CA ARG A 42 -7.12 -9.72 -2.17
C ARG A 42 -8.29 -9.78 -1.17
N ALA A 43 -9.31 -10.59 -1.42
CA ALA A 43 -10.52 -10.63 -0.59
C ALA A 43 -10.25 -10.74 0.93
N PHE A 44 -9.27 -11.55 1.36
CA PHE A 44 -8.86 -11.73 2.76
C PHE A 44 -7.39 -11.37 3.00
N SER A 45 -6.76 -10.65 2.07
CA SER A 45 -5.35 -10.28 2.19
C SER A 45 -5.10 -9.49 3.48
N GLY A 46 -4.09 -9.84 4.26
CA GLY A 46 -3.75 -9.14 5.51
C GLY A 46 -4.72 -9.38 6.68
N CYS A 47 -5.57 -10.41 6.62
CA CYS A 47 -6.35 -10.87 7.77
C CYS A 47 -5.43 -11.61 8.76
N ILE A 48 -4.60 -10.85 9.49
CA ILE A 48 -3.49 -11.40 10.30
C ILE A 48 -3.92 -12.39 11.40
N LEU A 49 -5.15 -12.30 11.90
CA LEU A 49 -5.70 -13.18 12.95
C LEU A 49 -6.58 -14.31 12.40
N LEU A 50 -6.78 -14.41 11.09
CA LEU A 50 -7.62 -15.43 10.47
C LEU A 50 -6.92 -16.79 10.58
N SER A 51 -7.43 -17.65 11.46
CA SER A 51 -6.88 -18.97 11.76
C SER A 51 -7.62 -20.09 11.03
N ASP A 52 -8.94 -19.97 10.89
CA ASP A 52 -9.80 -21.04 10.39
C ASP A 52 -10.67 -20.56 9.23
N VAL A 53 -10.52 -21.20 8.08
CA VAL A 53 -11.27 -20.93 6.85
C VAL A 53 -11.88 -22.23 6.35
N ILE A 54 -13.22 -22.30 6.32
CA ILE A 54 -13.93 -23.40 5.67
C ILE A 54 -14.45 -22.89 4.33
N LEU A 55 -13.85 -23.35 3.23
CA LEU A 55 -14.22 -23.00 1.86
C LEU A 55 -15.47 -23.80 1.39
N PRO A 56 -16.32 -23.24 0.51
CA PRO A 56 -17.52 -23.91 0.04
C PRO A 56 -17.20 -24.99 -1.02
N LYS A 57 -18.01 -26.05 -1.06
CA LYS A 57 -17.80 -27.22 -1.95
C LYS A 57 -17.73 -26.90 -3.44
N ASN A 58 -18.49 -25.89 -3.90
CA ASN A 58 -18.62 -25.52 -5.31
C ASN A 58 -17.68 -24.39 -5.74
N LEU A 59 -16.68 -24.06 -4.90
CA LEU A 59 -15.69 -23.03 -5.22
C LEU A 59 -14.87 -23.45 -6.45
N LYS A 60 -14.78 -22.58 -7.46
CA LYS A 60 -14.07 -22.86 -8.71
C LYS A 60 -12.71 -22.21 -8.80
N GLU A 61 -12.53 -21.07 -8.15
CA GLU A 61 -11.32 -20.26 -8.26
C GLU A 61 -10.99 -19.54 -6.95
N LEU A 62 -9.70 -19.53 -6.63
CA LEU A 62 -9.08 -18.66 -5.65
C LEU A 62 -8.17 -17.66 -6.37
N SER A 63 -8.59 -16.40 -6.48
CA SER A 63 -7.85 -15.40 -7.26
C SER A 63 -6.59 -14.90 -6.54
N ASN A 64 -5.83 -14.03 -7.22
CA ASN A 64 -4.56 -13.51 -6.75
C ASN A 64 -4.64 -12.89 -5.35
N ASN A 65 -3.64 -13.13 -4.52
CA ASN A 65 -3.51 -12.61 -3.15
C ASN A 65 -4.72 -12.87 -2.23
N ALA A 66 -5.66 -13.75 -2.57
CA ALA A 66 -6.93 -13.91 -1.85
C ALA A 66 -6.74 -14.11 -0.33
N PHE A 67 -5.72 -14.87 0.08
CA PHE A 67 -5.35 -15.14 1.48
C PHE A 67 -3.89 -14.79 1.78
N SER A 68 -3.29 -13.82 1.07
CA SER A 68 -1.90 -13.43 1.33
C SER A 68 -1.77 -12.72 2.67
N HIS A 69 -0.65 -12.87 3.38
CA HIS A 69 -0.41 -12.26 4.70
C HIS A 69 -1.42 -12.67 5.79
N CYS A 70 -2.03 -13.87 5.68
CA CYS A 70 -2.87 -14.46 6.72
C CYS A 70 -1.99 -15.20 7.74
N TYR A 71 -1.32 -14.45 8.62
CA TYR A 71 -0.28 -14.98 9.51
C TYR A 71 -0.73 -16.05 10.50
N SER A 72 -2.03 -16.11 10.85
CA SER A 72 -2.56 -17.10 11.79
C SER A 72 -3.15 -18.35 11.12
N LEU A 73 -3.29 -18.38 9.79
CA LEU A 73 -3.91 -19.49 9.07
C LEU A 73 -3.00 -20.71 9.15
N GLN A 74 -3.45 -21.80 9.77
CA GLN A 74 -2.59 -22.97 10.05
C GLN A 74 -2.67 -24.07 8.99
N SER A 75 -3.88 -24.29 8.47
CA SER A 75 -4.17 -25.30 7.45
C SER A 75 -5.35 -24.84 6.61
N ILE A 76 -5.42 -25.29 5.36
CA ILE A 76 -6.59 -25.07 4.52
C ILE A 76 -6.87 -26.29 3.64
N ILE A 77 -8.16 -26.60 3.49
CA ILE A 77 -8.63 -27.64 2.56
C ILE A 77 -9.08 -26.96 1.28
N ILE A 78 -8.49 -27.34 0.15
CA ILE A 78 -8.88 -26.86 -1.16
C ILE A 78 -10.04 -27.73 -1.68
N PRO A 79 -11.23 -27.15 -1.93
CA PRO A 79 -12.36 -27.89 -2.49
C PRO A 79 -12.03 -28.53 -3.85
N ASP A 80 -12.62 -29.69 -4.13
CA ASP A 80 -12.30 -30.47 -5.33
C ASP A 80 -12.66 -29.74 -6.65
N GLU A 81 -13.59 -28.78 -6.62
CA GLU A 81 -14.00 -28.02 -7.81
C GLU A 81 -13.05 -26.86 -8.17
N VAL A 82 -12.08 -26.54 -7.31
CA VAL A 82 -11.12 -25.46 -7.56
C VAL A 82 -10.18 -25.86 -8.69
N LYS A 83 -10.10 -25.05 -9.75
CA LYS A 83 -9.25 -25.30 -10.92
C LYS A 83 -7.89 -24.64 -10.86
N SER A 84 -7.77 -23.53 -10.15
CA SER A 84 -6.54 -22.74 -10.07
C SER A 84 -6.37 -22.05 -8.73
N LEU A 85 -5.10 -21.94 -8.30
CA LEU A 85 -4.67 -21.03 -7.24
C LEU A 85 -3.95 -19.84 -7.88
N GLY A 86 -4.49 -18.63 -7.72
CA GLY A 86 -3.94 -17.40 -8.30
C GLY A 86 -2.61 -16.97 -7.68
N GLU A 87 -1.91 -16.04 -8.34
CA GLU A 87 -0.59 -15.59 -7.90
C GLU A 87 -0.62 -15.03 -6.48
N TYR A 88 0.39 -15.37 -5.67
CA TYR A 88 0.49 -14.96 -4.27
C TYR A 88 -0.72 -15.35 -3.38
N CYS A 89 -1.60 -16.26 -3.81
CA CYS A 89 -2.86 -16.56 -3.11
C CYS A 89 -2.67 -16.83 -1.62
N PHE A 90 -1.63 -17.58 -1.24
CA PHE A 90 -1.27 -17.90 0.15
C PHE A 90 0.13 -17.39 0.53
N ALA A 91 0.67 -16.41 -0.18
CA ALA A 91 2.02 -15.91 0.08
C ALA A 91 2.10 -15.23 1.46
N LYS A 92 3.21 -15.43 2.15
CA LYS A 92 3.49 -14.84 3.48
C LYS A 92 2.44 -15.22 4.53
N SER A 93 1.81 -16.39 4.41
CA SER A 93 0.90 -16.93 5.41
C SER A 93 1.69 -17.67 6.49
N GLY A 94 2.23 -16.90 7.44
CA GLY A 94 3.30 -17.31 8.36
C GLY A 94 3.04 -18.48 9.32
N SER A 95 1.83 -19.05 9.36
CA SER A 95 1.53 -20.28 10.12
C SER A 95 1.02 -21.42 9.24
N LEU A 96 0.87 -21.22 7.93
CA LEU A 96 0.23 -22.19 7.05
C LEU A 96 1.19 -23.34 6.78
N SER A 97 1.01 -24.40 7.57
CA SER A 97 1.88 -25.58 7.60
C SER A 97 1.40 -26.71 6.70
N SER A 98 0.12 -26.71 6.31
CA SER A 98 -0.42 -27.74 5.43
C SER A 98 -1.52 -27.20 4.53
N ILE A 99 -1.54 -27.72 3.31
CA ILE A 99 -2.65 -27.57 2.37
C ILE A 99 -3.14 -28.97 2.01
N THR A 100 -4.44 -29.18 2.18
CA THR A 100 -5.07 -30.46 1.84
C THR A 100 -5.69 -30.34 0.46
N ILE A 101 -5.15 -31.11 -0.48
CA ILE A 101 -5.69 -31.29 -1.83
C ILE A 101 -6.09 -32.76 -1.93
N SER A 102 -7.35 -33.05 -2.26
CA SER A 102 -7.80 -34.43 -2.39
C SER A 102 -7.31 -35.05 -3.71
N PRO A 103 -7.16 -36.39 -3.80
CA PRO A 103 -6.84 -37.09 -5.06
C PRO A 103 -7.85 -36.84 -6.20
N ASN A 104 -9.09 -36.48 -5.85
CA ASN A 104 -10.14 -36.18 -6.82
C ASN A 104 -10.18 -34.71 -7.24
N SER A 105 -9.30 -33.86 -6.70
CA SER A 105 -9.25 -32.44 -7.00
C SER A 105 -9.11 -32.16 -8.51
N LYS A 106 -9.87 -31.19 -9.00
CA LYS A 106 -9.80 -30.63 -10.37
C LYS A 106 -8.75 -29.52 -10.51
N LEU A 107 -7.86 -29.36 -9.52
CA LEU A 107 -6.82 -28.35 -9.58
C LEU A 107 -5.87 -28.63 -10.75
N GLU A 108 -5.84 -27.70 -11.71
CA GLU A 108 -5.01 -27.78 -12.91
C GLU A 108 -3.74 -26.94 -12.79
N THR A 109 -3.77 -25.86 -12.00
CA THR A 109 -2.66 -24.89 -11.93
C THR A 109 -2.43 -24.35 -10.51
N ILE A 110 -1.15 -24.29 -10.12
CA ILE A 110 -0.67 -23.50 -8.97
C ILE A 110 0.13 -22.36 -9.57
N ALA A 111 -0.31 -21.10 -9.49
CA ALA A 111 0.40 -19.98 -10.12
C ALA A 111 1.74 -19.63 -9.44
N SER A 112 2.46 -18.67 -10.02
CA SER A 112 3.73 -18.17 -9.48
C SER A 112 3.54 -17.58 -8.08
N TYR A 113 4.52 -17.80 -7.20
CA TYR A 113 4.56 -17.24 -5.84
C TYR A 113 3.37 -17.60 -4.92
N VAL A 114 2.53 -18.57 -5.27
CA VAL A 114 1.34 -18.94 -4.46
C VAL A 114 1.68 -19.17 -2.98
N PHE A 115 2.80 -19.85 -2.70
CA PHE A 115 3.26 -20.17 -1.35
C PHE A 115 4.54 -19.42 -0.96
N MET A 116 4.86 -18.31 -1.62
CA MET A 116 6.11 -17.60 -1.35
C MET A 116 6.23 -17.22 0.14
N GLU A 117 7.37 -17.56 0.77
CA GLU A 117 7.62 -17.35 2.21
C GLU A 117 6.57 -17.98 3.15
N THR A 118 5.95 -19.08 2.73
CA THR A 118 4.95 -19.81 3.53
C THR A 118 5.58 -21.08 4.12
N PRO A 119 5.43 -21.35 5.43
CA PRO A 119 6.09 -22.47 6.09
C PRO A 119 5.32 -23.80 5.91
N LEU A 120 5.01 -24.15 4.66
CA LEU A 120 4.40 -25.44 4.33
C LEU A 120 5.34 -26.57 4.76
N LYS A 121 4.81 -27.60 5.41
CA LYS A 121 5.52 -28.83 5.75
C LYS A 121 5.28 -29.95 4.75
N ARG A 122 4.11 -29.94 4.10
CA ARG A 122 3.72 -30.97 3.13
C ARG A 122 2.95 -30.41 1.95
N ILE A 123 3.13 -31.03 0.80
CA ILE A 123 2.39 -30.74 -0.43
C ILE A 123 2.04 -32.06 -1.14
N PHE A 124 0.79 -32.19 -1.56
CA PHE A 124 0.31 -33.30 -2.38
C PHE A 124 -0.12 -32.76 -3.75
N LEU A 125 0.40 -33.36 -4.82
CA LEU A 125 0.07 -33.02 -6.20
C LEU A 125 -0.98 -34.00 -6.74
N SER A 126 -2.20 -33.53 -7.03
CA SER A 126 -3.29 -34.37 -7.55
C SER A 126 -3.06 -34.77 -9.01
N LYS A 127 -3.75 -35.81 -9.49
CA LYS A 127 -3.66 -36.32 -10.87
C LYS A 127 -3.93 -35.29 -11.97
N ASN A 128 -4.73 -34.26 -11.67
CA ASN A 128 -5.14 -33.25 -12.66
C ASN A 128 -4.20 -32.04 -12.73
N LEU A 129 -3.20 -31.93 -11.85
CA LEU A 129 -2.29 -30.79 -11.82
C LEU A 129 -1.36 -30.80 -13.04
N ARG A 130 -1.42 -29.73 -13.82
CA ARG A 130 -0.71 -29.57 -15.11
C ARG A 130 0.45 -28.58 -15.03
N SER A 131 0.29 -27.49 -14.28
CA SER A 131 1.28 -26.40 -14.27
C SER A 131 1.67 -25.96 -12.86
N ILE A 132 2.99 -25.96 -12.62
CA ILE A 132 3.67 -25.32 -11.50
C ILE A 132 4.77 -24.45 -12.14
N PRO A 133 4.51 -23.14 -12.33
CA PRO A 133 5.49 -22.21 -12.87
C PRO A 133 6.56 -21.89 -11.83
N ARG A 134 7.58 -21.16 -12.29
CA ARG A 134 8.72 -20.72 -11.46
C ARG A 134 8.25 -20.02 -10.18
N ALA A 135 9.00 -20.21 -9.09
CA ALA A 135 8.82 -19.56 -7.80
C ALA A 135 7.50 -19.83 -7.06
N ALA A 136 6.68 -20.83 -7.47
CA ALA A 136 5.46 -21.21 -6.74
C ALA A 136 5.72 -21.51 -5.24
N PHE A 137 6.89 -22.07 -4.92
CA PHE A 137 7.36 -22.41 -3.57
C PHE A 137 8.59 -21.60 -3.12
N LEU A 138 8.81 -20.41 -3.71
CA LEU A 138 10.01 -19.62 -3.40
C LEU A 138 10.10 -19.28 -1.91
N SER A 139 11.25 -19.57 -1.30
CA SER A 139 11.47 -19.37 0.15
C SER A 139 10.50 -20.15 1.06
N CYS A 140 9.92 -21.26 0.60
CA CYS A 140 9.25 -22.23 1.47
C CYS A 140 10.30 -23.04 2.25
N ARG A 141 10.63 -22.62 3.47
CA ARG A 141 11.81 -23.12 4.21
C ARG A 141 11.60 -24.43 4.96
N THR A 142 10.45 -25.07 4.84
CA THR A 142 10.04 -26.15 5.76
C THR A 142 9.36 -27.34 5.08
N ILE A 143 9.30 -27.39 3.74
CA ILE A 143 8.58 -28.47 3.04
C ILE A 143 9.38 -29.76 3.16
N GLU A 144 8.96 -30.64 4.07
CA GLU A 144 9.62 -31.91 4.35
C GLU A 144 9.07 -33.06 3.49
N PHE A 145 7.75 -33.03 3.23
CA PHE A 145 7.04 -34.13 2.56
C PHE A 145 6.43 -33.68 1.23
N ILE A 146 6.86 -34.31 0.14
CA ILE A 146 6.37 -34.02 -1.20
C ILE A 146 5.84 -35.32 -1.82
N GLU A 147 4.54 -35.33 -2.09
CA GLU A 147 3.83 -36.49 -2.63
C GLU A 147 3.15 -36.11 -3.94
N CYS A 148 3.12 -37.05 -4.90
CA CYS A 148 2.46 -36.86 -6.18
C CYS A 148 1.59 -38.09 -6.48
N ASP A 149 0.36 -37.88 -6.95
CA ASP A 149 -0.51 -38.95 -7.40
C ASP A 149 0.17 -39.75 -8.53
N SER A 150 0.14 -41.09 -8.44
CA SER A 150 0.77 -41.97 -9.42
C SER A 150 0.23 -41.77 -10.85
N HIS A 151 -1.01 -41.30 -11.00
CA HIS A 151 -1.66 -41.03 -12.27
C HIS A 151 -1.39 -39.60 -12.80
N ASN A 152 -0.67 -38.75 -12.07
CA ASN A 152 -0.27 -37.45 -12.61
C ASN A 152 0.67 -37.64 -13.82
N THR A 153 0.33 -37.01 -14.94
CA THR A 153 1.07 -37.13 -16.22
C THR A 153 2.14 -36.06 -16.42
N ASN A 154 2.23 -35.06 -15.54
CA ASN A 154 3.13 -33.91 -15.66
C ASN A 154 4.24 -33.88 -14.59
N TYR A 155 4.00 -34.47 -13.42
CA TYR A 155 4.91 -34.43 -12.27
C TYR A 155 5.18 -35.80 -11.66
N LEU A 156 6.32 -35.90 -10.99
CA LEU A 156 6.77 -37.08 -10.26
C LEU A 156 7.40 -36.62 -8.94
N ALA A 157 7.02 -37.25 -7.83
CA ALA A 157 7.73 -37.12 -6.57
C ALA A 157 8.46 -38.43 -6.28
N GLU A 158 9.78 -38.37 -6.13
CA GLU A 158 10.64 -39.52 -5.83
C GLU A 158 11.59 -39.13 -4.70
N ASP A 159 11.65 -39.92 -3.63
CA ASP A 159 12.42 -39.62 -2.41
C ASP A 159 12.14 -38.22 -1.83
N ASN A 160 10.86 -37.80 -1.87
CA ASN A 160 10.39 -36.45 -1.53
C ASN A 160 10.97 -35.32 -2.40
N VAL A 161 11.67 -35.60 -3.50
CA VAL A 161 12.12 -34.59 -4.46
C VAL A 161 11.10 -34.51 -5.60
N LEU A 162 10.71 -33.29 -5.95
CA LEU A 162 9.73 -33.04 -7.00
C LEU A 162 10.41 -32.81 -8.35
N TYR A 163 9.95 -33.54 -9.36
CA TYR A 163 10.37 -33.41 -10.75
C TYR A 163 9.17 -33.24 -11.68
N ASN A 164 9.43 -32.87 -12.93
CA ASN A 164 8.50 -33.17 -14.02
C ASN A 164 8.43 -34.70 -14.26
N LYS A 165 7.41 -35.15 -14.99
CA LYS A 165 7.15 -36.59 -15.17
C LYS A 165 8.31 -37.33 -15.82
N GLN A 166 9.02 -36.68 -16.75
CA GLN A 166 10.18 -37.22 -17.45
C GLN A 166 11.48 -37.17 -16.63
N LYS A 167 11.45 -36.58 -15.42
CA LYS A 167 12.62 -36.39 -14.55
C LYS A 167 13.77 -35.62 -15.21
N THR A 168 13.43 -34.72 -16.14
CA THR A 168 14.37 -33.79 -16.80
C THR A 168 14.42 -32.42 -16.13
N PHE A 169 13.47 -32.11 -15.26
CA PHE A 169 13.39 -30.85 -14.52
C PHE A 169 13.24 -31.16 -13.02
N LEU A 170 14.19 -30.72 -12.19
CA LEU A 170 14.09 -30.77 -10.72
C LEU A 170 13.43 -29.47 -10.23
N ILE A 171 12.22 -29.58 -9.69
CA ILE A 171 11.34 -28.44 -9.37
C ILE A 171 11.52 -27.97 -7.93
N LEU A 172 11.55 -28.92 -6.98
CA LEU A 172 11.60 -28.62 -5.55
C LEU A 172 12.37 -29.70 -4.81
N PHE A 173 13.33 -29.28 -3.99
CA PHE A 173 14.03 -30.14 -3.05
C PHE A 173 13.42 -29.96 -1.65
N PRO A 174 13.17 -31.04 -0.89
CA PRO A 174 12.57 -30.95 0.42
C PRO A 174 13.57 -30.38 1.45
N TYR A 175 13.05 -29.70 2.46
CA TYR A 175 13.80 -29.37 3.67
C TYR A 175 14.03 -30.65 4.48
N ASN A 176 15.29 -31.07 4.57
CA ASN A 176 15.72 -32.24 5.33
C ASN A 176 17.15 -32.04 5.83
N ASN A 177 17.65 -32.99 6.61
CA ASN A 177 19.01 -32.96 7.16
C ASN A 177 20.08 -33.54 6.20
N LEU A 178 19.77 -33.73 4.91
CA LEU A 178 20.78 -34.17 3.96
C LEU A 178 21.79 -33.05 3.75
N THR A 179 23.06 -33.41 3.77
CA THR A 179 24.19 -32.51 3.52
C THR A 179 24.80 -32.68 2.14
N SER A 180 24.44 -33.75 1.41
CA SER A 180 24.87 -33.95 0.04
C SER A 180 23.76 -34.48 -0.86
N PHE A 181 23.84 -34.15 -2.14
CA PHE A 181 22.89 -34.64 -3.15
C PHE A 181 23.56 -34.82 -4.52
N ARG A 182 23.24 -35.93 -5.20
CA ARG A 182 23.64 -36.18 -6.58
C ARG A 182 22.45 -35.92 -7.49
N ILE A 183 22.59 -34.97 -8.41
CA ILE A 183 21.55 -34.72 -9.41
C ILE A 183 21.41 -35.99 -10.29
N PRO A 184 20.20 -36.54 -10.49
CA PRO A 184 19.99 -37.69 -11.35
C PRO A 184 20.45 -37.45 -12.79
N ASP A 185 20.95 -38.48 -13.48
CA ASP A 185 21.55 -38.37 -14.82
C ASP A 185 20.56 -37.99 -15.94
N THR A 186 19.26 -37.90 -15.63
CA THR A 186 18.20 -37.43 -16.55
C THR A 186 17.92 -35.93 -16.44
N VAL A 187 18.34 -35.27 -15.36
CA VAL A 187 17.94 -33.89 -15.06
C VAL A 187 18.75 -32.90 -15.89
N GLU A 188 18.07 -32.17 -16.76
CA GLU A 188 18.63 -31.13 -17.64
C GLU A 188 18.46 -29.73 -17.06
N VAL A 189 17.48 -29.52 -16.16
CA VAL A 189 17.15 -28.22 -15.57
C VAL A 189 16.96 -28.32 -14.05
N ILE A 190 17.62 -27.43 -13.30
CA ILE A 190 17.35 -27.21 -11.88
C ILE A 190 16.55 -25.91 -11.74
N GLY A 191 15.33 -26.02 -11.21
CA GLY A 191 14.49 -24.88 -10.83
C GLY A 191 14.97 -24.18 -9.57
N ASP A 192 14.08 -23.42 -8.90
CA ASP A 192 14.35 -22.72 -7.63
C ASP A 192 14.49 -23.69 -6.42
N ALA A 193 14.97 -24.91 -6.66
CA ALA A 193 14.67 -26.10 -5.86
C ALA A 193 15.46 -26.22 -4.55
N PHE A 194 16.74 -25.84 -4.54
CA PHE A 194 17.65 -25.97 -3.39
C PHE A 194 17.74 -24.68 -2.57
N SER A 195 16.86 -23.71 -2.79
CA SER A 195 16.86 -22.47 -2.01
C SER A 195 16.62 -22.78 -0.52
N TYR A 196 17.44 -22.24 0.37
CA TYR A 196 17.46 -22.53 1.82
C TYR A 196 17.73 -24.00 2.19
N SER A 197 18.21 -24.83 1.27
CA SER A 197 18.58 -26.21 1.59
C SER A 197 19.81 -26.29 2.49
N LEU A 198 19.89 -27.37 3.29
CA LEU A 198 21.04 -27.68 4.14
C LEU A 198 22.16 -28.44 3.39
N ILE A 199 22.04 -28.56 2.06
CA ILE A 199 23.03 -29.22 1.21
C ILE A 199 24.34 -28.42 1.25
N GLU A 200 25.40 -29.08 1.67
CA GLU A 200 26.77 -28.58 1.72
C GLU A 200 27.58 -28.97 0.48
N GLU A 201 27.25 -30.11 -0.15
CA GLU A 201 27.93 -30.64 -1.34
C GLU A 201 26.92 -31.09 -2.41
N ILE A 202 27.16 -30.70 -3.66
CA ILE A 202 26.32 -31.13 -4.77
C ILE A 202 27.13 -31.72 -5.92
N THR A 203 26.68 -32.85 -6.43
CA THR A 203 27.24 -33.48 -7.63
C THR A 203 26.29 -33.26 -8.80
N PHE A 204 26.72 -32.46 -9.79
CA PHE A 204 25.98 -32.28 -11.03
C PHE A 204 26.22 -33.43 -12.01
N ASN A 205 25.20 -33.76 -12.80
CA ASN A 205 25.29 -34.74 -13.87
C ASN A 205 25.86 -34.12 -15.17
N SER A 206 26.10 -34.95 -16.18
CA SER A 206 26.68 -34.55 -17.47
C SER A 206 25.70 -33.95 -18.50
N VAL A 207 24.39 -34.04 -18.27
CA VAL A 207 23.34 -33.51 -19.17
C VAL A 207 22.71 -32.21 -18.65
N LEU A 208 23.05 -31.77 -17.44
CA LEU A 208 22.55 -30.57 -16.81
C LEU A 208 22.93 -29.35 -17.65
N ASN A 209 21.91 -28.62 -18.14
CA ASN A 209 22.05 -27.51 -19.07
C ASN A 209 21.73 -26.16 -18.41
N ILE A 210 20.70 -26.10 -17.56
CA ILE A 210 20.17 -24.84 -17.01
C ILE A 210 20.06 -24.88 -15.48
N ILE A 211 20.57 -23.84 -14.83
CA ILE A 211 20.34 -23.53 -13.41
C ILE A 211 19.50 -22.25 -13.33
N GLN A 212 18.25 -22.37 -12.85
CA GLN A 212 17.33 -21.25 -12.76
C GLN A 212 17.67 -20.27 -11.62
N GLY A 213 17.05 -19.10 -11.63
CA GLY A 213 17.35 -18.03 -10.68
C GLY A 213 16.95 -18.46 -9.27
N SER A 214 17.71 -18.11 -8.25
CA SER A 214 17.50 -18.57 -6.87
C SER A 214 17.60 -20.09 -6.63
N ALA A 215 18.01 -20.91 -7.61
CA ALA A 215 18.14 -22.37 -7.47
C ALA A 215 18.83 -22.82 -6.18
N PHE A 216 19.92 -22.15 -5.80
CA PHE A 216 20.72 -22.41 -4.61
C PHE A 216 20.74 -21.23 -3.64
N ALA A 217 19.87 -20.23 -3.81
CA ALA A 217 19.90 -19.03 -2.99
C ALA A 217 19.71 -19.37 -1.50
N TYR A 218 20.54 -18.79 -0.63
CA TYR A 218 20.56 -19.07 0.82
C TYR A 218 20.90 -20.52 1.21
N SER A 219 21.40 -21.35 0.29
CA SER A 219 21.80 -22.73 0.62
C SER A 219 23.06 -22.78 1.49
N HIS A 220 23.31 -23.96 2.06
CA HIS A 220 24.51 -24.26 2.85
C HIS A 220 25.70 -24.75 2.03
N LEU A 221 25.64 -24.61 0.70
CA LEU A 221 26.64 -25.13 -0.22
C LEU A 221 28.02 -24.56 0.13
N LYS A 222 29.02 -25.44 0.31
CA LYS A 222 30.40 -25.05 0.68
C LYS A 222 31.30 -24.86 -0.54
N SER A 223 31.13 -25.72 -1.53
CA SER A 223 31.83 -25.62 -2.81
C SER A 223 30.93 -26.08 -3.96
N CYS A 224 31.22 -25.61 -5.18
CA CYS A 224 30.43 -25.98 -6.35
C CYS A 224 31.31 -26.09 -7.60
N ILE A 225 31.19 -27.21 -8.31
CA ILE A 225 31.80 -27.39 -9.63
C ILE A 225 30.67 -27.42 -10.65
N ILE A 226 30.49 -26.31 -11.37
CA ILE A 226 29.54 -26.19 -12.46
C ILE A 226 30.17 -26.85 -13.69
N THR A 227 29.56 -27.92 -14.20
CA THR A 227 30.08 -28.72 -15.32
C THR A 227 30.00 -27.96 -16.65
N ASP A 228 30.81 -28.38 -17.63
CA ASP A 228 30.82 -27.81 -18.98
C ASP A 228 29.47 -27.98 -19.71
N SER A 229 28.61 -28.91 -19.28
CA SER A 229 27.26 -29.08 -19.85
C SER A 229 26.33 -27.91 -19.57
N VAL A 230 26.58 -27.12 -18.52
CA VAL A 230 25.72 -26.00 -18.12
C VAL A 230 26.00 -24.81 -19.04
N THR A 231 25.01 -24.43 -19.85
CA THR A 231 25.12 -23.29 -20.77
C THR A 231 24.44 -22.03 -20.23
N MET A 232 23.56 -22.16 -19.23
CA MET A 232 22.80 -21.04 -18.68
C MET A 232 22.65 -21.11 -17.16
N ILE A 233 23.04 -20.02 -16.50
CA ILE A 233 22.72 -19.72 -15.10
C ILE A 233 21.87 -18.44 -15.10
N GLN A 234 20.79 -18.43 -14.34
CA GLN A 234 19.91 -17.27 -14.21
C GLN A 234 20.21 -16.43 -12.96
N SER A 235 19.67 -15.20 -12.94
CA SER A 235 19.98 -14.20 -11.91
C SER A 235 19.73 -14.71 -10.48
N GLY A 236 20.69 -14.46 -9.59
CA GLY A 236 20.60 -14.82 -8.18
C GLY A 236 20.66 -16.32 -7.86
N ALA A 237 21.06 -17.18 -8.80
CA ALA A 237 21.11 -18.64 -8.60
C ALA A 237 21.83 -19.06 -7.31
N PHE A 238 22.93 -18.41 -6.94
CA PHE A 238 23.75 -18.71 -5.76
C PHE A 238 23.89 -17.49 -4.82
N GLN A 239 22.88 -16.60 -4.79
CA GLN A 239 22.93 -15.43 -3.92
C GLN A 239 22.82 -15.83 -2.44
N ARG A 240 23.53 -15.11 -1.57
CA ARG A 240 23.50 -15.28 -0.10
C ARG A 240 23.85 -16.71 0.36
N CYS A 241 24.66 -17.44 -0.40
CA CYS A 241 25.26 -18.70 0.03
C CYS A 241 26.44 -18.38 0.97
N LYS A 242 26.13 -18.20 2.25
CA LYS A 242 27.09 -17.75 3.28
C LYS A 242 28.21 -18.74 3.60
N TYR A 243 28.12 -19.97 3.11
CA TYR A 243 29.13 -21.00 3.30
C TYR A 243 29.90 -21.31 2.03
N LEU A 244 29.47 -20.78 0.88
CA LEU A 244 30.04 -21.07 -0.43
C LEU A 244 31.37 -20.34 -0.58
N ASP A 245 32.46 -21.09 -0.49
CA ASP A 245 33.82 -20.58 -0.50
C ASP A 245 34.45 -20.67 -1.90
N THR A 246 34.35 -21.84 -2.54
CA THR A 246 35.00 -22.11 -3.83
C THR A 246 33.97 -22.45 -4.91
N VAL A 247 34.08 -21.78 -6.07
CA VAL A 247 33.26 -22.05 -7.26
C VAL A 247 34.14 -22.26 -8.49
N ILE A 248 33.89 -23.34 -9.22
CA ILE A 248 34.47 -23.58 -10.55
C ILE A 248 33.36 -23.47 -11.58
N LEU A 249 33.54 -22.58 -12.56
CA LEU A 249 32.61 -22.39 -13.67
C LEU A 249 32.99 -23.28 -14.85
N GLY A 250 31.99 -23.87 -15.51
CA GLY A 250 32.16 -24.63 -16.74
C GLY A 250 32.51 -23.73 -17.93
N LYS A 251 33.20 -24.28 -18.93
CA LYS A 251 33.77 -23.56 -20.08
C LYS A 251 32.74 -23.00 -21.06
N ASN A 252 31.52 -23.56 -21.07
CA ASN A 252 30.47 -23.16 -22.02
C ASN A 252 29.60 -21.99 -21.52
N LEU A 253 29.86 -21.47 -20.32
CA LEU A 253 29.16 -20.30 -19.80
C LEU A 253 29.64 -19.02 -20.48
N THR A 254 28.69 -18.25 -21.02
CA THR A 254 28.97 -16.98 -21.70
C THR A 254 28.63 -15.76 -20.85
N ILE A 255 27.84 -15.93 -19.78
CA ILE A 255 27.35 -14.85 -18.93
C ILE A 255 27.37 -15.30 -17.47
N ILE A 256 27.91 -14.46 -16.59
CA ILE A 256 27.66 -14.54 -15.14
C ILE A 256 26.52 -13.57 -14.85
N PRO A 257 25.31 -14.04 -14.49
CA PRO A 257 24.12 -13.19 -14.45
C PRO A 257 24.08 -12.26 -13.23
N ASN A 258 23.08 -11.37 -13.21
CA ASN A 258 22.91 -10.39 -12.14
C ASN A 258 22.76 -11.08 -10.79
N ASN A 259 23.39 -10.54 -9.75
CA ASN A 259 23.35 -11.05 -8.38
C ASN A 259 23.74 -12.54 -8.23
N CYS A 260 24.37 -13.18 -9.23
CA CYS A 260 24.59 -14.64 -9.26
C CYS A 260 25.12 -15.20 -7.95
N PHE A 261 26.11 -14.53 -7.37
CA PHE A 261 26.79 -14.87 -6.13
C PHE A 261 26.72 -13.73 -5.09
N ALA A 262 25.81 -12.76 -5.25
CA ALA A 262 25.77 -11.59 -4.36
C ALA A 262 25.61 -12.01 -2.89
N TYR A 263 26.38 -11.40 -1.99
CA TYR A 263 26.42 -11.65 -0.55
C TYR A 263 26.80 -13.09 -0.16
N SER A 264 27.48 -13.83 -1.04
CA SER A 264 28.03 -15.17 -0.75
C SER A 264 29.45 -15.09 -0.21
N ASN A 265 29.96 -16.18 0.35
CA ASN A 265 31.25 -16.20 1.04
C ASN A 265 32.45 -16.55 0.14
N ILE A 266 32.31 -16.33 -1.18
CA ILE A 266 33.30 -16.80 -2.14
C ILE A 266 34.64 -16.11 -1.86
N SER A 267 35.69 -16.91 -1.66
CA SER A 267 37.06 -16.44 -1.49
C SER A 267 37.87 -16.59 -2.78
N GLN A 268 37.53 -17.60 -3.60
CA GLN A 268 38.20 -17.90 -4.85
C GLN A 268 37.21 -18.35 -5.94
N ILE A 269 37.34 -17.76 -7.13
CA ILE A 269 36.61 -18.17 -8.33
C ILE A 269 37.50 -17.97 -9.57
N THR A 270 37.41 -18.90 -10.52
CA THR A 270 38.05 -18.76 -11.84
C THR A 270 36.99 -18.47 -12.89
N ILE A 271 37.08 -17.32 -13.55
CA ILE A 271 36.24 -16.99 -14.71
C ILE A 271 36.91 -17.58 -15.95
N GLN A 272 36.21 -18.51 -16.61
CA GLN A 272 36.74 -19.21 -17.78
C GLN A 272 36.73 -18.33 -19.04
N GLU A 273 37.59 -18.67 -20.00
CA GLU A 273 37.46 -18.11 -21.35
C GLU A 273 36.14 -18.52 -22.00
N GLY A 274 35.49 -17.56 -22.66
CA GLY A 274 34.15 -17.68 -23.21
C GLY A 274 33.13 -16.78 -22.51
N VAL A 275 33.38 -16.39 -21.25
CA VAL A 275 32.53 -15.46 -20.51
C VAL A 275 32.65 -14.05 -21.09
N THR A 276 31.57 -13.56 -21.69
CA THR A 276 31.51 -12.24 -22.33
C THR A 276 30.93 -11.14 -21.44
N THR A 277 30.15 -11.50 -20.42
CA THR A 277 29.44 -10.52 -19.58
C THR A 277 29.43 -10.95 -18.12
N ILE A 278 29.77 -10.01 -17.23
CA ILE A 278 29.58 -10.14 -15.78
C ILE A 278 28.48 -9.16 -15.38
N GLY A 279 27.30 -9.66 -15.03
CA GLY A 279 26.11 -8.85 -14.78
C GLY A 279 26.20 -7.98 -13.51
N PRO A 280 25.33 -6.95 -13.38
CA PRO A 280 25.29 -6.11 -12.20
C PRO A 280 25.17 -6.91 -10.91
N TYR A 281 25.95 -6.50 -9.91
CA TYR A 281 25.98 -7.12 -8.60
C TYR A 281 26.37 -8.61 -8.55
N ALA A 282 26.94 -9.20 -9.61
CA ALA A 282 27.24 -10.63 -9.70
C ALA A 282 27.97 -11.20 -8.47
N PHE A 283 28.98 -10.49 -7.95
CA PHE A 283 29.77 -10.81 -6.75
C PHE A 283 29.66 -9.70 -5.69
N PHE A 284 28.59 -8.90 -5.73
CA PHE A 284 28.42 -7.80 -4.78
C PHE A 284 28.47 -8.31 -3.35
N GLN A 285 29.28 -7.68 -2.49
CA GLN A 285 29.43 -8.07 -1.08
C GLN A 285 29.95 -9.51 -0.85
N CYS A 286 30.66 -10.09 -1.82
CA CYS A 286 31.53 -11.25 -1.58
C CYS A 286 32.81 -10.82 -0.85
N VAL A 287 32.71 -10.45 0.43
CA VAL A 287 33.77 -9.74 1.19
C VAL A 287 35.12 -10.46 1.28
N ASN A 288 35.14 -11.78 1.06
CA ASN A 288 36.34 -12.61 1.09
C ASN A 288 37.02 -12.77 -0.29
N LEU A 289 36.37 -12.34 -1.38
CA LEU A 289 36.96 -12.35 -2.71
C LEU A 289 37.93 -11.16 -2.84
N LYS A 290 39.24 -11.40 -2.64
CA LYS A 290 40.26 -10.35 -2.61
C LYS A 290 40.92 -10.06 -3.95
N SER A 291 40.96 -11.04 -4.85
CA SER A 291 41.55 -10.89 -6.17
C SER A 291 40.82 -11.73 -7.20
N ILE A 292 40.79 -11.27 -8.44
CA ILE A 292 40.25 -12.05 -9.56
C ILE A 292 40.93 -11.67 -10.87
N ILE A 293 41.14 -12.67 -11.72
CA ILE A 293 41.70 -12.49 -13.06
C ILE A 293 40.55 -12.45 -14.05
N ILE A 294 40.49 -11.40 -14.86
CA ILE A 294 39.51 -11.23 -15.91
C ILE A 294 40.04 -11.85 -17.20
N PRO A 295 39.30 -12.76 -17.85
CA PRO A 295 39.74 -13.35 -19.11
C PRO A 295 39.43 -12.43 -20.31
N LYS A 296 40.16 -12.58 -21.41
CA LYS A 296 40.10 -11.68 -22.59
C LYS A 296 38.73 -11.65 -23.28
N SER A 297 37.90 -12.68 -23.10
CA SER A 297 36.56 -12.75 -23.67
C SER A 297 35.56 -11.78 -23.02
N VAL A 298 35.85 -11.24 -21.84
CA VAL A 298 34.93 -10.31 -21.14
C VAL A 298 34.82 -9.00 -21.90
N LYS A 299 33.59 -8.62 -22.23
CA LYS A 299 33.21 -7.41 -22.97
C LYS A 299 32.34 -6.44 -22.20
N ASN A 300 31.68 -6.90 -21.15
CA ASN A 300 30.78 -6.05 -20.37
C ASN A 300 30.88 -6.38 -18.88
N PHE A 301 30.98 -5.32 -18.06
CA PHE A 301 30.77 -5.38 -16.62
C PHE A 301 29.49 -4.63 -16.26
N GLY A 302 28.69 -5.22 -15.39
CA GLY A 302 27.59 -4.54 -14.75
C GLY A 302 28.03 -3.79 -13.50
N GLY A 303 27.22 -2.80 -13.11
CA GLY A 303 27.44 -1.98 -11.92
C GLY A 303 27.65 -2.77 -10.64
N SER A 304 28.63 -2.36 -9.84
CA SER A 304 29.06 -3.01 -8.59
C SER A 304 29.12 -4.54 -8.69
N CYS A 305 29.55 -5.09 -9.83
CA CYS A 305 29.59 -6.54 -10.02
C CYS A 305 30.62 -7.23 -9.13
N PHE A 306 31.56 -6.49 -8.54
CA PHE A 306 32.51 -6.98 -7.56
C PHE A 306 32.38 -6.23 -6.22
N PRO A 307 32.94 -6.78 -5.12
CA PRO A 307 33.18 -6.01 -3.89
C PRO A 307 34.12 -4.84 -4.15
N ASN A 308 33.98 -3.77 -3.36
CA ASN A 308 34.98 -2.71 -3.30
C ASN A 308 36.29 -3.30 -2.72
N ASP A 309 37.42 -2.67 -3.04
CA ASP A 309 38.80 -3.05 -2.71
C ASP A 309 39.28 -4.40 -3.26
N ILE A 310 38.57 -4.96 -4.26
CA ILE A 310 39.06 -6.14 -4.97
C ILE A 310 40.24 -5.77 -5.89
N ASN A 311 41.26 -6.64 -5.93
CA ASN A 311 42.33 -6.54 -6.92
C ASN A 311 41.92 -7.25 -8.23
N LEU A 312 41.56 -6.49 -9.27
CA LEU A 312 41.27 -7.03 -10.60
C LEU A 312 42.54 -7.04 -11.46
N THR A 313 42.89 -8.21 -12.02
CA THR A 313 43.93 -8.32 -13.04
C THR A 313 43.29 -8.40 -14.43
N LEU A 314 43.65 -7.46 -15.31
CA LEU A 314 43.20 -7.42 -16.70
C LEU A 314 44.22 -8.11 -17.63
N PRO A 315 43.79 -8.70 -18.76
CA PRO A 315 44.71 -9.26 -19.75
C PRO A 315 45.47 -8.14 -20.50
N PRO A 316 46.66 -8.41 -21.07
CA PRO A 316 47.48 -7.39 -21.75
C PRO A 316 46.75 -6.62 -22.87
N ASP A 317 45.86 -7.28 -23.60
CA ASP A 317 45.07 -6.70 -24.70
C ASP A 317 43.63 -6.34 -24.27
N SER A 318 43.43 -6.00 -22.99
CA SER A 318 42.13 -5.62 -22.44
C SER A 318 41.57 -4.38 -23.14
N GLN A 319 40.26 -4.38 -23.45
CA GLN A 319 39.51 -3.19 -23.87
C GLN A 319 39.13 -2.26 -22.70
N PHE A 320 39.62 -2.58 -21.51
CA PHE A 320 39.41 -1.83 -20.28
C PHE A 320 40.75 -1.50 -19.66
N TRP A 321 40.81 -0.39 -18.93
CA TRP A 321 42.03 0.04 -18.26
C TRP A 321 41.67 0.77 -16.96
N PHE A 322 42.61 0.74 -16.02
CA PHE A 322 42.52 1.44 -14.75
C PHE A 322 43.31 2.74 -14.80
N ASP A 323 42.76 3.80 -14.22
CA ASP A 323 43.54 4.97 -13.88
C ASP A 323 44.34 4.76 -12.57
N HIS A 324 45.13 5.78 -12.20
CA HIS A 324 45.90 5.79 -10.96
C HIS A 324 45.04 5.77 -9.68
N GLN A 325 43.73 5.99 -9.79
CA GLN A 325 42.76 5.98 -8.69
C GLN A 325 42.00 4.66 -8.59
N ASN A 326 42.34 3.63 -9.39
CA ASN A 326 41.61 2.36 -9.50
C ASN A 326 40.14 2.52 -9.96
N ILE A 327 39.88 3.50 -10.84
CA ILE A 327 38.63 3.60 -11.59
C ILE A 327 38.81 2.83 -12.91
N LEU A 328 37.88 1.92 -13.20
CA LEU A 328 37.84 1.13 -14.43
C LEU A 328 37.07 1.89 -15.51
N TYR A 329 37.71 2.09 -16.65
CA TYR A 329 37.14 2.73 -17.83
C TYR A 329 37.02 1.78 -19.02
N ASN A 330 36.21 2.16 -20.00
CA ASN A 330 36.29 1.58 -21.35
C ASN A 330 37.53 2.09 -22.10
N SER A 331 37.83 1.49 -23.26
CA SER A 331 39.01 1.79 -24.07
C SER A 331 39.18 3.27 -24.44
N ASN A 332 38.07 3.98 -24.63
CA ASN A 332 38.07 5.39 -25.05
C ASN A 332 38.15 6.38 -23.87
N MET A 333 38.11 5.89 -22.63
CA MET A 333 38.02 6.72 -21.41
C MET A 333 36.77 7.62 -21.34
N ASP A 334 35.74 7.32 -22.11
CA ASP A 334 34.51 8.11 -22.16
C ASP A 334 33.45 7.60 -21.16
N LYS A 335 33.65 6.39 -20.62
CA LYS A 335 32.70 5.75 -19.69
C LYS A 335 33.41 5.18 -18.47
N ILE A 336 32.99 5.63 -17.29
CA ILE A 336 33.35 4.99 -16.02
C ILE A 336 32.47 3.75 -15.84
N ILE A 337 33.10 2.59 -15.66
CA ILE A 337 32.43 1.30 -15.52
C ILE A 337 32.29 0.93 -14.03
N LEU A 338 33.37 0.97 -13.27
CA LEU A 338 33.42 0.65 -11.84
C LEU A 338 34.47 1.51 -11.14
N CYS A 339 34.23 1.87 -9.88
CA CYS A 339 35.23 2.38 -8.96
C CYS A 339 35.47 1.33 -7.88
N LEU A 340 36.72 0.86 -7.76
CA LEU A 340 37.05 -0.26 -6.87
C LEU A 340 37.84 0.17 -5.64
N SER A 341 38.32 1.40 -5.58
CA SER A 341 39.00 1.95 -4.41
C SER A 341 38.00 2.61 -3.44
N LEU A 342 38.45 2.79 -2.19
CA LEU A 342 37.75 3.56 -1.17
C LEU A 342 38.50 4.86 -0.85
N ASN A 343 38.46 5.83 -1.75
CA ASN A 343 39.06 7.15 -1.54
C ASN A 343 38.01 8.19 -1.15
N GLU A 344 38.45 9.20 -0.40
CA GLU A 344 37.62 10.36 -0.05
C GLU A 344 37.36 11.29 -1.24
N ARG A 345 38.22 11.26 -2.26
CA ARG A 345 38.16 12.12 -3.42
C ARG A 345 38.50 11.36 -4.70
N TYR A 346 37.76 11.67 -5.78
CA TYR A 346 38.11 11.28 -7.14
C TYR A 346 38.13 12.48 -8.08
N ASP A 347 39.18 12.56 -8.89
CA ASP A 347 39.28 13.50 -10.00
C ASP A 347 38.90 12.78 -11.31
N ILE A 348 37.84 13.24 -11.98
CA ILE A 348 37.25 12.61 -13.17
C ILE A 348 37.65 13.38 -14.43
N PRO A 349 38.28 12.74 -15.44
CA PRO A 349 38.67 13.40 -16.68
C PRO A 349 37.51 14.00 -17.47
N ASP A 350 37.80 15.03 -18.27
CA ASP A 350 36.84 15.71 -19.16
C ASP A 350 36.35 14.84 -20.32
N THR A 351 37.09 13.77 -20.66
CA THR A 351 36.70 12.77 -21.66
C THR A 351 35.46 11.98 -21.26
N VAL A 352 35.14 11.91 -19.96
CA VAL A 352 34.02 11.10 -19.46
C VAL A 352 32.68 11.72 -19.84
N ILE A 353 31.90 10.98 -20.62
CA ILE A 353 30.53 11.32 -21.02
C ILE A 353 29.47 10.54 -20.22
N GLU A 354 29.82 9.39 -19.64
CA GLU A 354 28.89 8.53 -18.89
C GLU A 354 29.51 7.93 -17.62
N ILE A 355 28.79 8.01 -16.50
CA ILE A 355 29.04 7.20 -15.30
C ILE A 355 28.03 6.04 -15.29
N SER A 356 28.53 4.80 -15.32
CA SER A 356 27.68 3.60 -15.39
C SER A 356 26.81 3.40 -14.16
N GLN A 357 25.81 2.52 -14.31
CA GLN A 357 25.00 2.03 -13.19
C GLN A 357 25.91 1.60 -12.03
N ALA A 358 25.59 2.06 -10.81
CA ALA A 358 26.26 1.66 -9.57
C ALA A 358 27.80 1.70 -9.58
N ALA A 359 28.40 2.59 -10.38
CA ALA A 359 29.85 2.67 -10.53
C ALA A 359 30.58 3.02 -9.23
N PHE A 360 30.04 3.95 -8.43
CA PHE A 360 30.58 4.40 -7.14
C PHE A 360 29.74 3.94 -5.93
N ARG A 361 28.80 3.01 -6.14
CA ARG A 361 27.80 2.66 -5.12
C ARG A 361 28.46 2.20 -3.82
N GLY A 362 27.99 2.77 -2.70
CA GLY A 362 28.37 2.35 -1.35
C GLY A 362 29.79 2.70 -0.94
N ILE A 363 30.48 3.57 -1.68
CA ILE A 363 31.77 4.11 -1.24
C ILE A 363 31.50 5.15 -0.15
N GLN A 364 31.55 4.69 1.10
CA GLN A 364 31.18 5.53 2.25
C GLN A 364 32.23 6.59 2.57
N GLU A 365 33.50 6.38 2.23
CA GLU A 365 34.56 7.37 2.43
C GLU A 365 34.45 8.56 1.45
N LEU A 366 33.80 8.35 0.29
CA LEU A 366 33.70 9.35 -0.77
C LEU A 366 33.03 10.64 -0.26
N ASN A 367 33.79 11.72 -0.25
CA ASN A 367 33.35 13.07 0.08
C ASN A 367 33.24 13.95 -1.17
N THR A 368 34.20 13.84 -2.10
CA THR A 368 34.34 14.78 -3.23
C THR A 368 34.48 14.07 -4.58
N ILE A 369 33.67 14.46 -5.56
CA ILE A 369 33.89 14.17 -6.99
C ILE A 369 34.23 15.48 -7.68
N ASN A 370 35.44 15.57 -8.22
CA ASN A 370 35.90 16.72 -8.97
C ASN A 370 35.96 16.36 -10.45
N PHE A 371 35.13 17.00 -11.27
CA PHE A 371 35.23 16.86 -12.72
C PHE A 371 36.29 17.85 -13.23
N LEU A 372 37.29 17.34 -13.96
CA LEU A 372 38.37 18.14 -14.53
C LEU A 372 37.86 18.91 -15.77
N SER A 373 38.38 20.13 -15.97
CA SER A 373 37.98 21.05 -17.06
C SER A 373 36.46 21.31 -17.11
N ASP A 374 35.97 21.94 -18.18
CA ASP A 374 34.53 21.91 -18.53
C ASP A 374 34.16 20.48 -18.98
N SER A 375 33.84 19.61 -18.01
CA SER A 375 33.53 18.19 -18.27
C SER A 375 32.41 18.00 -19.30
N ASN A 376 32.56 16.98 -20.15
CA ASN A 376 31.58 16.57 -21.15
C ASN A 376 30.56 15.54 -20.62
N LEU A 377 30.41 15.38 -19.30
CA LEU A 377 29.51 14.39 -18.72
C LEU A 377 28.07 14.65 -19.15
N LEU A 378 27.46 13.69 -19.83
CA LEU A 378 26.07 13.75 -20.28
C LEU A 378 25.14 12.97 -19.36
N ARG A 379 25.63 11.88 -18.75
CA ARG A 379 24.76 10.89 -18.06
C ARG A 379 25.36 10.33 -16.78
N ILE A 380 24.55 10.34 -15.72
CA ILE A 380 24.81 9.58 -14.49
C ILE A 380 23.83 8.41 -14.43
N GLY A 381 24.36 7.18 -14.40
CA GLY A 381 23.58 5.95 -14.44
C GLY A 381 22.80 5.65 -13.15
N ASN A 382 21.92 4.65 -13.24
CA ASN A 382 21.10 4.22 -12.11
C ASN A 382 21.96 3.82 -10.90
N SER A 383 21.60 4.28 -9.69
CA SER A 383 22.33 3.96 -8.46
C SER A 383 23.82 4.31 -8.45
N ALA A 384 24.32 5.14 -9.39
CA ALA A 384 25.75 5.40 -9.59
C ALA A 384 26.50 5.74 -8.30
N PHE A 385 25.92 6.59 -7.45
CA PHE A 385 26.45 7.03 -6.17
C PHE A 385 25.56 6.60 -4.99
N ARG A 386 24.66 5.65 -5.18
CA ARG A 386 23.76 5.19 -4.11
C ARG A 386 24.56 4.80 -2.86
N ASP A 387 24.06 5.13 -1.67
CA ASP A 387 24.69 4.81 -0.39
C ASP A 387 26.09 5.46 -0.19
N CYS A 388 26.49 6.47 -0.98
CA CYS A 388 27.68 7.30 -0.72
C CYS A 388 27.37 8.35 0.36
N ILE A 389 27.21 7.89 1.60
CA ILE A 389 26.65 8.67 2.70
C ILE A 389 27.41 9.98 3.02
N ASN A 390 28.71 10.03 2.74
CA ASN A 390 29.57 11.20 2.99
C ASN A 390 29.75 12.11 1.78
N LEU A 391 29.21 11.76 0.59
CA LEU A 391 29.37 12.55 -0.62
C LEU A 391 28.75 13.92 -0.40
N GLN A 392 29.57 14.96 -0.49
CA GLN A 392 29.21 16.34 -0.20
C GLN A 392 29.48 17.24 -1.41
N ASN A 393 30.70 17.19 -1.95
CA ASN A 393 31.17 18.13 -2.96
C ASN A 393 31.18 17.47 -4.34
N ILE A 394 30.15 17.73 -5.14
CA ILE A 394 30.07 17.30 -6.54
C ILE A 394 29.42 18.41 -7.35
N ASN A 395 30.24 19.06 -8.19
CA ASN A 395 29.78 20.11 -9.08
C ASN A 395 29.29 19.47 -10.37
N LEU A 396 27.97 19.33 -10.52
CA LEU A 396 27.40 18.74 -11.73
C LEU A 396 27.66 19.65 -12.95
N PRO A 397 28.29 19.14 -14.03
CA PRO A 397 28.69 19.97 -15.16
C PRO A 397 27.51 20.40 -16.03
N ASN A 398 27.67 21.54 -16.72
CA ASN A 398 26.64 22.17 -17.56
C ASN A 398 26.23 21.34 -18.80
N SER A 399 26.95 20.27 -19.12
CA SER A 399 26.60 19.31 -20.17
C SER A 399 25.64 18.22 -19.71
N LEU A 400 25.43 18.04 -18.40
CA LEU A 400 24.69 16.90 -17.86
C LEU A 400 23.23 16.93 -18.29
N GLU A 401 22.79 15.92 -19.03
CA GLU A 401 21.44 15.83 -19.58
C GLU A 401 20.52 14.98 -18.70
N SER A 402 21.06 13.97 -18.01
CA SER A 402 20.26 12.98 -17.30
C SER A 402 20.90 12.40 -16.03
N ILE A 403 20.06 12.19 -15.01
CA ILE A 403 20.40 11.49 -13.77
C ILE A 403 19.48 10.29 -13.61
N GLY A 404 20.06 9.09 -13.49
CA GLY A 404 19.33 7.83 -13.41
C GLY A 404 18.60 7.61 -12.09
N SER A 405 17.77 6.56 -12.07
CA SER A 405 17.01 6.17 -10.88
C SER A 405 17.91 5.78 -9.72
N SER A 406 17.59 6.25 -8.51
CA SER A 406 18.36 6.05 -7.29
C SER A 406 19.82 6.53 -7.36
N ALA A 407 20.21 7.34 -8.36
CA ALA A 407 21.62 7.70 -8.60
C ALA A 407 22.36 8.22 -7.35
N PHE A 408 21.70 9.05 -6.53
CA PHE A 408 22.20 9.61 -5.28
C PHE A 408 21.32 9.21 -4.08
N GLU A 409 20.56 8.11 -4.17
CA GLU A 409 19.77 7.60 -3.04
C GLU A 409 20.67 7.41 -1.81
N ASN A 410 20.23 7.92 -0.65
CA ASN A 410 20.94 7.83 0.62
C ASN A 410 22.32 8.54 0.64
N CYS A 411 22.53 9.55 -0.20
CA CYS A 411 23.69 10.47 -0.09
C CYS A 411 23.39 11.57 0.94
N LEU A 412 23.49 11.25 2.23
CA LEU A 412 22.98 12.07 3.32
C LEU A 412 23.61 13.48 3.39
N LYS A 413 24.89 13.61 3.04
CA LYS A 413 25.64 14.88 3.03
C LYS A 413 25.65 15.60 1.69
N PHE A 414 24.96 15.08 0.67
CA PHE A 414 24.96 15.65 -0.67
C PHE A 414 24.33 17.04 -0.62
N ASN A 415 25.16 18.05 -0.87
CA ASN A 415 24.78 19.47 -0.85
C ASN A 415 25.21 20.14 -2.15
N ASN A 416 24.63 19.69 -3.27
CA ASN A 416 24.77 20.42 -4.51
C ASN A 416 23.71 21.52 -4.60
N THR A 417 24.14 22.75 -4.88
CA THR A 417 23.27 23.93 -4.85
C THR A 417 22.69 24.31 -6.21
N VAL A 418 23.30 23.83 -7.31
CA VAL A 418 22.93 24.20 -8.68
C VAL A 418 22.84 22.96 -9.57
N PHE A 419 21.67 22.77 -10.21
CA PHE A 419 21.53 21.81 -11.31
C PHE A 419 21.80 22.51 -12.66
N PRO A 420 22.40 21.82 -13.63
CA PRO A 420 22.73 22.40 -14.92
C PRO A 420 21.50 22.60 -15.80
N GLU A 421 21.51 23.64 -16.65
CA GLU A 421 20.36 24.01 -17.50
C GLU A 421 20.02 22.95 -18.57
N SER A 422 21.01 22.16 -18.99
CA SER A 422 20.86 21.03 -19.92
C SER A 422 20.08 19.85 -19.33
N LEU A 423 19.96 19.78 -18.00
CA LEU A 423 19.35 18.66 -17.30
C LEU A 423 17.86 18.59 -17.64
N ASN A 424 17.47 17.53 -18.34
CA ASN A 424 16.10 17.34 -18.82
C ASN A 424 15.40 16.12 -18.19
N TYR A 425 16.16 15.21 -17.55
CA TYR A 425 15.64 14.00 -16.91
C TYR A 425 16.23 13.73 -15.52
N ILE A 426 15.34 13.52 -14.55
CA ILE A 426 15.67 13.05 -13.19
C ILE A 426 14.87 11.76 -12.91
N GLY A 427 15.60 10.66 -12.72
CA GLY A 427 15.03 9.33 -12.48
C GLY A 427 14.41 9.14 -11.10
N ALA A 428 13.65 8.05 -10.95
CA ALA A 428 12.89 7.74 -9.75
C ALA A 428 13.82 7.58 -8.53
N SER A 429 13.44 8.14 -7.39
CA SER A 429 14.21 8.10 -6.14
C SER A 429 15.66 8.59 -6.22
N SER A 430 16.04 9.32 -7.27
CA SER A 430 17.42 9.74 -7.54
C SER A 430 18.08 10.48 -6.39
N PHE A 431 17.34 11.30 -5.63
CA PHE A 431 17.81 12.03 -4.44
C PHE A 431 17.01 11.66 -3.18
N LEU A 432 16.47 10.44 -3.13
CA LEU A 432 15.79 9.92 -1.94
C LEU A 432 16.75 9.98 -0.73
N GLU A 433 16.30 10.57 0.38
CA GLU A 433 17.07 10.73 1.63
C GLU A 433 18.36 11.58 1.50
N CYS A 434 18.48 12.41 0.46
CA CYS A 434 19.53 13.44 0.38
C CYS A 434 19.24 14.58 1.38
N ASN A 435 19.59 14.37 2.64
CA ASN A 435 19.15 15.23 3.75
C ASN A 435 19.78 16.63 3.74
N SER A 436 20.93 16.83 3.10
CA SER A 436 21.67 18.12 3.08
C SER A 436 21.48 18.92 1.78
N LEU A 437 20.55 18.48 0.93
CA LEU A 437 20.35 19.02 -0.40
C LEU A 437 19.62 20.37 -0.36
N GLU A 438 20.32 21.45 -0.74
CA GLU A 438 19.80 22.82 -0.82
C GLU A 438 19.62 23.24 -2.29
N ILE A 439 18.48 22.94 -2.90
CA ILE A 439 18.29 23.24 -4.34
C ILE A 439 17.58 24.57 -4.53
N HIS A 440 18.16 25.44 -5.35
CA HIS A 440 17.43 26.53 -5.99
C HIS A 440 17.09 26.08 -7.43
N PHE A 441 15.88 25.57 -7.62
CA PHE A 441 15.44 25.09 -8.92
C PHE A 441 15.26 26.28 -9.88
N LYS A 442 16.04 26.29 -10.96
CA LYS A 442 15.83 27.15 -12.13
C LYS A 442 16.01 26.28 -13.37
N ILE A 443 15.02 25.43 -13.68
CA ILE A 443 15.22 24.38 -14.69
C ILE A 443 14.08 24.29 -15.70
N ASN A 444 14.48 24.05 -16.96
CA ASN A 444 13.62 23.59 -18.05
C ASN A 444 13.46 22.04 -18.03
N LEU A 445 13.20 21.44 -16.86
CA LEU A 445 13.05 19.98 -16.75
C LEU A 445 11.79 19.51 -17.48
N LEU A 446 11.96 18.52 -18.37
CA LEU A 446 10.86 17.85 -19.06
C LEU A 446 10.22 16.78 -18.16
N LYS A 447 10.99 16.15 -17.26
CA LYS A 447 10.50 15.01 -16.47
C LYS A 447 11.25 14.77 -15.15
N ILE A 448 10.50 14.71 -14.04
CA ILE A 448 10.95 14.28 -12.72
C ILE A 448 10.14 13.03 -12.32
N ASP A 449 10.82 11.90 -12.16
CA ASP A 449 10.17 10.61 -11.85
C ASP A 449 9.80 10.46 -10.36
N ASN A 450 9.00 9.42 -10.06
CA ASN A 450 8.43 9.17 -8.74
C ASN A 450 9.49 9.22 -7.63
N TYR A 451 9.15 9.86 -6.51
CA TYR A 451 9.96 9.92 -5.27
C TYR A 451 11.36 10.54 -5.42
N ALA A 452 11.66 11.23 -6.53
CA ALA A 452 13.00 11.76 -6.82
C ALA A 452 13.64 12.54 -5.67
N PHE A 453 12.88 13.38 -4.95
CA PHE A 453 13.37 14.17 -3.80
C PHE A 453 12.69 13.79 -2.48
N GLN A 454 12.14 12.58 -2.38
CA GLN A 454 11.48 12.15 -1.15
C GLN A 454 12.48 12.19 0.02
N LYS A 455 12.04 12.72 1.16
CA LYS A 455 12.86 12.91 2.37
C LYS A 455 14.14 13.75 2.14
N ALA A 456 14.18 14.64 1.14
CA ALA A 456 15.23 15.66 1.06
C ALA A 456 15.02 16.71 2.17
N GLN A 457 15.63 16.49 3.35
CA GLN A 457 15.27 17.21 4.58
C GLN A 457 15.73 18.67 4.66
N SER A 458 16.69 19.10 3.84
CA SER A 458 17.18 20.49 3.81
C SER A 458 16.57 21.35 2.72
N LEU A 459 15.75 20.77 1.83
CA LEU A 459 15.12 21.52 0.75
C LEU A 459 14.11 22.53 1.33
N GLU A 460 14.36 23.83 1.12
CA GLU A 460 13.50 24.90 1.64
C GLU A 460 12.62 25.58 0.59
N ILE A 461 13.13 25.77 -0.63
CA ILE A 461 12.46 26.53 -1.69
C ILE A 461 12.55 25.74 -3.00
N VAL A 462 11.43 25.61 -3.72
CA VAL A 462 11.37 25.03 -5.06
C VAL A 462 10.67 26.00 -5.99
N THR A 463 11.28 26.33 -7.13
CA THR A 463 10.70 27.22 -8.15
C THR A 463 10.76 26.56 -9.52
N PHE A 464 9.66 26.61 -10.28
CA PHE A 464 9.58 26.14 -11.66
C PHE A 464 9.30 27.34 -12.57
N GLU A 465 10.24 27.75 -13.44
CA GLU A 465 10.18 29.06 -14.14
C GLU A 465 9.60 29.01 -15.57
N SER A 466 9.61 27.89 -16.30
CA SER A 466 9.22 27.91 -17.72
C SER A 466 8.77 26.57 -18.36
N SER A 467 8.80 25.45 -17.62
CA SER A 467 8.51 24.13 -18.20
C SER A 467 7.07 23.66 -18.01
N ASN A 468 6.61 22.78 -18.90
CA ASN A 468 5.44 21.92 -18.71
C ASN A 468 5.76 20.89 -17.62
N THR A 469 5.77 21.33 -16.36
CA THR A 469 6.15 20.45 -15.25
C THR A 469 5.02 19.46 -14.95
N ILE A 470 5.33 18.17 -14.99
CA ILE A 470 4.51 17.10 -14.43
C ILE A 470 5.21 16.60 -13.18
N LEU A 471 4.56 16.75 -12.02
CA LEU A 471 5.08 16.25 -10.75
C LEU A 471 4.49 14.88 -10.44
N LEU A 472 5.31 13.84 -10.59
CA LEU A 472 4.91 12.44 -10.37
C LEU A 472 4.73 12.09 -8.88
N ASN A 473 4.45 10.82 -8.59
CA ASN A 473 4.06 10.39 -7.23
C ASN A 473 5.18 10.66 -6.23
N GLY A 474 4.83 11.31 -5.12
CA GLY A 474 5.70 11.47 -3.95
C GLY A 474 7.00 12.23 -4.17
N VAL A 475 7.15 12.98 -5.28
CA VAL A 475 8.40 13.66 -5.66
C VAL A 475 9.02 14.43 -4.50
N PHE A 476 8.24 15.21 -3.74
CA PHE A 476 8.72 16.00 -2.60
C PHE A 476 8.17 15.49 -1.25
N SER A 477 7.71 14.24 -1.19
CA SER A 477 7.13 13.70 0.04
C SER A 477 8.14 13.72 1.19
N SER A 478 7.70 14.12 2.38
CA SER A 478 8.52 14.23 3.60
C SER A 478 9.70 15.19 3.50
N CYS A 479 9.66 16.19 2.60
CA CYS A 479 10.57 17.34 2.63
C CYS A 479 10.18 18.30 3.77
N LYS A 480 10.58 17.97 5.00
CA LYS A 480 10.06 18.62 6.21
C LYS A 480 10.38 20.12 6.33
N LYS A 481 11.47 20.60 5.72
CA LYS A 481 11.85 22.03 5.70
C LYS A 481 11.33 22.80 4.48
N LEU A 482 10.63 22.15 3.54
CA LEU A 482 10.11 22.80 2.34
C LEU A 482 9.07 23.86 2.73
N LYS A 483 9.42 25.14 2.57
CA LYS A 483 8.62 26.32 2.96
C LYS A 483 7.81 26.85 1.79
N THR A 484 8.41 26.88 0.60
CA THR A 484 7.85 27.55 -0.57
C THR A 484 7.97 26.69 -1.82
N ILE A 485 6.87 26.58 -2.56
CA ILE A 485 6.83 25.95 -3.88
C ILE A 485 6.14 26.91 -4.84
N LYS A 486 6.87 27.35 -5.86
CA LYS A 486 6.35 28.17 -6.95
C LYS A 486 6.21 27.31 -8.19
N LEU A 487 4.96 26.97 -8.53
CA LEU A 487 4.64 26.22 -9.73
C LEU A 487 4.65 27.15 -10.95
N SER A 488 4.96 26.57 -12.11
CA SER A 488 4.85 27.25 -13.41
C SER A 488 3.37 27.40 -13.80
N ASP A 489 3.03 28.44 -14.54
CA ASP A 489 1.69 28.65 -15.13
C ASP A 489 1.30 27.57 -16.16
N LYS A 490 2.25 26.71 -16.54
CA LYS A 490 2.09 25.54 -17.42
C LYS A 490 2.05 24.21 -16.69
N THR A 491 2.10 24.17 -15.35
CA THR A 491 2.02 22.90 -14.61
C THR A 491 0.64 22.26 -14.81
N THR A 492 0.58 21.06 -15.39
CA THR A 492 -0.68 20.39 -15.75
C THR A 492 -1.10 19.28 -14.78
N ALA A 493 -0.16 18.71 -14.04
CA ALA A 493 -0.44 17.58 -13.14
C ALA A 493 0.48 17.53 -11.91
N ILE A 494 -0.15 17.28 -10.75
CA ILE A 494 0.49 16.93 -9.48
C ILE A 494 -0.10 15.59 -9.04
N PHE A 495 0.72 14.55 -8.99
CA PHE A 495 0.31 13.19 -8.67
C PHE A 495 0.39 12.87 -7.17
N ASP A 496 0.08 11.62 -6.82
CA ASP A 496 -0.24 11.21 -5.46
C ASP A 496 0.89 11.50 -4.47
N SER A 497 0.53 11.98 -3.28
CA SER A 497 1.45 12.21 -2.16
C SER A 497 2.61 13.19 -2.42
N CYS A 498 2.56 13.98 -3.50
CA CYS A 498 3.68 14.82 -3.95
C CYS A 498 4.26 15.71 -2.85
N PHE A 499 3.43 16.32 -2.01
CA PHE A 499 3.82 17.19 -0.89
C PHE A 499 3.40 16.63 0.47
N SER A 500 3.14 15.32 0.56
CA SER A 500 2.74 14.67 1.80
C SER A 500 3.84 14.83 2.85
N ASN A 501 3.47 15.12 4.10
CA ASN A 501 4.40 15.30 5.23
C ASN A 501 5.42 16.46 5.04
N CYS A 502 5.12 17.45 4.19
CA CYS A 502 5.87 18.71 4.09
C CYS A 502 5.47 19.68 5.23
N LEU A 503 6.03 19.48 6.42
CA LEU A 503 5.60 20.14 7.67
C LEU A 503 5.81 21.66 7.72
N SER A 504 6.71 22.20 6.89
CA SER A 504 7.02 23.63 6.83
C SER A 504 6.31 24.38 5.70
N LEU A 505 5.61 23.67 4.80
CA LEU A 505 4.96 24.27 3.65
C LEU A 505 3.75 25.07 4.12
N LYS A 506 3.81 26.39 4.08
CA LYS A 506 2.72 27.24 4.63
C LYS A 506 1.61 27.52 3.64
N SER A 507 1.95 27.78 2.39
CA SER A 507 0.99 28.10 1.34
C SER A 507 1.47 27.63 -0.01
N ILE A 508 0.52 27.39 -0.90
CA ILE A 508 0.78 27.03 -2.29
C ILE A 508 -0.29 27.65 -3.20
N GLU A 509 0.16 28.13 -4.35
CA GLU A 509 -0.69 28.62 -5.43
C GLU A 509 -0.75 27.54 -6.52
N LEU A 510 -1.96 27.12 -6.86
CA LEU A 510 -2.23 26.12 -7.89
C LEU A 510 -2.60 26.84 -9.19
N PRO A 511 -1.86 26.64 -10.30
CA PRO A 511 -2.06 27.39 -11.54
C PRO A 511 -3.35 26.99 -12.26
N PRO A 512 -3.91 27.86 -13.12
CA PRO A 512 -5.14 27.58 -13.87
C PRO A 512 -4.99 26.43 -14.86
N SER A 513 -3.77 26.10 -15.28
CA SER A 513 -3.46 24.95 -16.15
C SER A 513 -3.58 23.60 -15.47
N LEU A 514 -3.68 23.54 -14.14
CA LEU A 514 -3.60 22.31 -13.38
C LEU A 514 -4.86 21.46 -13.58
N ALA A 515 -4.76 20.36 -14.32
CA ALA A 515 -5.87 19.45 -14.61
C ALA A 515 -5.93 18.25 -13.66
N THR A 516 -4.80 17.87 -13.06
CA THR A 516 -4.72 16.71 -12.16
C THR A 516 -4.13 17.09 -10.81
N LEU A 517 -4.90 16.83 -9.75
CA LEU A 517 -4.47 16.85 -8.35
C LEU A 517 -4.70 15.46 -7.73
N GLY A 518 -3.60 14.75 -7.42
CA GLY A 518 -3.58 13.38 -6.94
C GLY A 518 -4.17 13.17 -5.53
N SER A 519 -4.20 11.91 -5.10
CA SER A 519 -4.58 11.51 -3.74
C SER A 519 -3.48 11.88 -2.74
N SER A 520 -3.84 12.22 -1.49
CA SER A 520 -2.88 12.48 -0.41
C SER A 520 -1.83 13.57 -0.65
N VAL A 521 -2.01 14.43 -1.67
CA VAL A 521 -0.98 15.41 -2.13
C VAL A 521 -0.45 16.27 -0.99
N PHE A 522 -1.33 16.79 -0.14
CA PHE A 522 -0.99 17.64 1.01
C PHE A 522 -1.23 16.94 2.35
N SER A 523 -1.31 15.60 2.35
CA SER A 523 -1.60 14.88 3.60
C SER A 523 -0.49 15.09 4.63
N SER A 524 -0.86 15.34 5.89
CA SER A 524 0.07 15.62 6.99
C SER A 524 1.01 16.80 6.70
N SER A 525 0.68 17.69 5.76
CA SER A 525 1.50 18.87 5.44
C SER A 525 1.23 20.02 6.41
N GLY A 526 2.16 20.98 6.44
CA GLY A 526 2.04 22.20 7.23
C GLY A 526 1.15 23.28 6.61
N VAL A 527 0.41 22.97 5.53
CA VAL A 527 -0.29 23.97 4.72
C VAL A 527 -1.37 24.66 5.54
N GLU A 528 -1.33 25.98 5.53
CA GLU A 528 -2.28 26.87 6.20
C GLU A 528 -3.33 27.39 5.21
N ASN A 529 -2.91 27.68 3.97
CA ASN A 529 -3.75 28.22 2.90
C ASN A 529 -3.40 27.61 1.53
N ILE A 530 -4.41 27.40 0.69
CA ILE A 530 -4.26 26.93 -0.69
C ILE A 530 -5.07 27.84 -1.60
N THR A 531 -4.42 28.38 -2.62
CA THR A 531 -5.04 29.32 -3.56
C THR A 531 -5.11 28.68 -4.95
N PHE A 532 -6.32 28.57 -5.51
CA PHE A 532 -6.51 28.20 -6.91
C PHE A 532 -6.48 29.48 -7.75
N LEU A 533 -5.52 29.60 -8.66
CA LEU A 533 -5.39 30.76 -9.55
C LEU A 533 -6.31 30.58 -10.74
N GLY A 534 -7.21 31.53 -10.96
CA GLY A 534 -8.18 31.49 -12.06
C GLY A 534 -9.13 30.28 -12.01
N ASN A 535 -9.71 29.93 -13.16
CA ASN A 535 -10.62 28.80 -13.27
C ASN A 535 -9.84 27.50 -13.47
N SER A 536 -9.58 26.78 -12.38
CA SER A 536 -8.91 25.48 -12.40
C SER A 536 -9.83 24.38 -12.98
N PRO A 537 -9.39 23.58 -13.97
CA PRO A 537 -10.14 22.48 -14.57
C PRO A 537 -10.23 21.21 -13.69
N ILE A 538 -9.73 21.25 -12.46
CA ILE A 538 -9.87 20.13 -11.51
C ILE A 538 -11.35 19.90 -11.19
N GLU A 539 -11.84 18.69 -11.48
CA GLU A 539 -13.21 18.26 -11.19
C GLU A 539 -13.31 17.41 -9.90
N THR A 540 -12.20 16.88 -9.39
CA THR A 540 -12.22 15.98 -8.23
C THR A 540 -11.15 16.33 -7.21
N ILE A 541 -11.56 16.55 -5.96
CA ILE A 541 -10.67 16.45 -4.81
C ILE A 541 -10.55 14.97 -4.45
N ARG A 542 -9.40 14.37 -4.74
CA ARG A 542 -9.16 12.93 -4.55
C ARG A 542 -9.05 12.54 -3.07
N SER A 543 -9.03 11.23 -2.83
CA SER A 543 -9.02 10.68 -1.48
C SER A 543 -7.83 11.19 -0.67
N SER A 544 -8.09 11.57 0.58
CA SER A 544 -7.08 12.03 1.53
C SER A 544 -6.23 13.25 1.11
N THR A 545 -6.61 14.00 0.06
CA THR A 545 -5.81 15.11 -0.52
C THR A 545 -5.22 16.05 0.54
N PHE A 546 -6.01 16.45 1.55
CA PHE A 546 -5.61 17.33 2.66
C PHE A 546 -5.65 16.62 4.02
N SER A 547 -5.72 15.28 4.06
CA SER A 547 -5.88 14.52 5.30
C SER A 547 -4.73 14.78 6.28
N TYR A 548 -5.02 15.06 7.56
CA TYR A 548 -4.06 15.44 8.60
C TYR A 548 -3.30 16.76 8.35
N ALA A 549 -3.75 17.62 7.42
CA ALA A 549 -3.25 18.99 7.31
C ALA A 549 -3.80 19.85 8.47
N THR A 550 -3.29 19.61 9.68
CA THR A 550 -3.81 20.18 10.94
C THR A 550 -3.65 21.69 11.06
N LYS A 551 -2.87 22.32 10.18
CA LYS A 551 -2.71 23.77 10.11
C LYS A 551 -3.67 24.45 9.11
N LEU A 552 -4.33 23.67 8.25
CA LEU A 552 -5.27 24.20 7.25
C LEU A 552 -6.53 24.70 7.96
N ARG A 553 -6.77 26.01 7.89
CA ARG A 553 -7.93 26.67 8.54
C ARG A 553 -8.95 27.19 7.55
N HIS A 554 -8.49 27.57 6.36
CA HIS A 554 -9.32 28.14 5.33
C HIS A 554 -8.92 27.57 3.97
N ILE A 555 -9.93 27.22 3.17
CA ILE A 555 -9.74 26.75 1.80
C ILE A 555 -10.92 27.24 0.95
N ILE A 556 -10.59 27.80 -0.21
CA ILE A 556 -11.56 28.11 -1.26
C ILE A 556 -11.23 27.20 -2.43
N LEU A 557 -12.18 26.37 -2.79
CA LEU A 557 -12.07 25.45 -3.93
C LEU A 557 -12.66 26.11 -5.19
N SER A 558 -12.20 25.68 -6.37
CA SER A 558 -12.78 26.06 -7.66
C SER A 558 -14.23 25.56 -7.77
N ASP A 559 -15.11 26.35 -8.39
CA ASP A 559 -16.50 25.96 -8.66
C ASP A 559 -16.62 24.78 -9.62
N CYS A 560 -15.57 24.43 -10.37
CA CYS A 560 -15.52 23.26 -11.26
C CYS A 560 -15.47 21.91 -10.52
N ILE A 561 -15.25 21.91 -9.20
CA ILE A 561 -15.17 20.67 -8.42
C ILE A 561 -16.53 19.98 -8.39
N ARG A 562 -16.60 18.78 -8.98
CA ARG A 562 -17.78 17.91 -9.05
C ARG A 562 -17.81 16.88 -7.92
N GLU A 563 -16.66 16.43 -7.44
CA GLU A 563 -16.58 15.35 -6.45
C GLU A 563 -15.52 15.60 -5.37
N ILE A 564 -15.88 15.35 -4.11
CA ILE A 564 -14.94 15.33 -2.97
C ILE A 564 -14.88 13.91 -2.43
N LYS A 565 -13.74 13.23 -2.61
CA LYS A 565 -13.57 11.80 -2.29
C LYS A 565 -13.27 11.55 -0.81
N ALA A 566 -13.22 10.26 -0.46
CA ALA A 566 -13.15 9.80 0.92
C ALA A 566 -11.94 10.36 1.68
N ASN A 567 -12.19 10.77 2.92
CA ASN A 567 -11.17 11.33 3.84
C ASN A 567 -10.43 12.59 3.32
N ALA A 568 -10.93 13.27 2.27
CA ALA A 568 -10.24 14.39 1.62
C ALA A 568 -9.73 15.48 2.60
N PHE A 569 -10.51 15.81 3.62
CA PHE A 569 -10.21 16.82 4.64
C PHE A 569 -10.08 16.24 6.05
N GLN A 570 -9.97 14.92 6.20
CA GLN A 570 -9.95 14.28 7.51
C GLN A 570 -8.86 14.88 8.42
N TYR A 571 -9.14 15.13 9.70
CA TYR A 571 -8.20 15.71 10.68
C TYR A 571 -7.62 17.08 10.28
N THR A 572 -8.35 17.88 9.49
CA THR A 572 -8.00 19.29 9.26
C THR A 572 -8.63 20.20 10.31
N ASN A 573 -8.14 21.44 10.41
CA ASN A 573 -8.67 22.46 11.32
C ASN A 573 -9.46 23.56 10.60
N ILE A 574 -10.10 23.19 9.47
CA ILE A 574 -10.98 24.11 8.75
C ILE A 574 -12.13 24.54 9.65
N THR A 575 -12.46 25.82 9.67
CA THR A 575 -13.51 26.37 10.56
C THR A 575 -14.83 26.60 9.84
N THR A 576 -14.79 26.89 8.55
CA THR A 576 -15.96 27.02 7.68
C THR A 576 -15.65 26.33 6.37
N PHE A 577 -16.62 25.57 5.85
CA PHE A 577 -16.52 24.97 4.53
C PHE A 577 -17.72 25.37 3.68
N ARG A 578 -17.47 26.05 2.56
CA ARG A 578 -18.48 26.38 1.56
C ARG A 578 -18.33 25.39 0.40
N VAL A 579 -19.40 24.66 0.09
CA VAL A 579 -19.42 23.67 -0.99
C VAL A 579 -19.30 24.39 -2.34
N PRO A 580 -18.42 23.95 -3.27
CA PRO A 580 -18.36 24.50 -4.62
C PRO A 580 -19.66 24.30 -5.39
N ASN A 581 -20.02 25.25 -6.25
CA ASN A 581 -21.35 25.27 -6.87
C ASN A 581 -21.64 24.03 -7.75
N GLN A 582 -20.65 23.47 -8.45
CA GLN A 582 -20.85 22.29 -9.31
C GLN A 582 -20.61 20.95 -8.59
N THR A 583 -20.38 20.96 -7.28
CA THR A 583 -20.15 19.71 -6.53
C THR A 583 -21.43 18.87 -6.52
N ILE A 584 -21.33 17.61 -6.96
CA ILE A 584 -22.42 16.64 -7.03
C ILE A 584 -22.40 15.71 -5.83
N SER A 585 -21.22 15.30 -5.39
CA SER A 585 -21.09 14.33 -4.29
C SER A 585 -19.91 14.61 -3.37
N ILE A 586 -20.10 14.30 -2.08
CA ILE A 586 -19.06 14.26 -1.06
C ILE A 586 -19.06 12.86 -0.44
N SER A 587 -17.96 12.12 -0.58
CA SER A 587 -17.85 10.72 -0.14
C SER A 587 -17.68 10.58 1.38
N GLU A 588 -17.66 9.32 1.85
CA GLU A 588 -17.57 8.97 3.25
C GLU A 588 -16.35 9.57 3.96
N TYR A 589 -16.55 9.97 5.22
CA TYR A 589 -15.51 10.51 6.10
C TYR A 589 -14.74 11.73 5.55
N ALA A 590 -15.25 12.43 4.53
CA ALA A 590 -14.55 13.54 3.90
C ALA A 590 -14.07 14.61 4.92
N PHE A 591 -14.87 14.89 5.95
CA PHE A 591 -14.53 15.83 7.04
C PHE A 591 -14.37 15.12 8.39
N ARG A 592 -13.98 13.85 8.38
CA ARG A 592 -13.83 13.11 9.63
C ARG A 592 -12.82 13.79 10.56
N ASP A 593 -13.19 13.95 11.81
CA ASP A 593 -12.39 14.57 12.86
C ASP A 593 -11.90 15.98 12.52
N CYS A 594 -12.62 16.72 11.65
CA CYS A 594 -12.48 18.17 11.48
C CYS A 594 -13.05 18.90 12.71
N SER A 595 -12.38 18.74 13.85
CA SER A 595 -12.90 19.16 15.16
C SER A 595 -13.12 20.66 15.29
N SER A 596 -12.50 21.48 14.43
CA SER A 596 -12.66 22.94 14.41
C SER A 596 -13.75 23.43 13.45
N LEU A 597 -14.39 22.55 12.66
CA LEU A 597 -15.42 22.94 11.70
C LEU A 597 -16.67 23.42 12.42
N GLU A 598 -17.00 24.69 12.30
CA GLU A 598 -18.14 25.33 12.95
C GLU A 598 -19.37 25.45 12.04
N ARG A 599 -19.15 25.67 10.74
CA ARG A 599 -20.20 25.93 9.76
C ARG A 599 -19.95 25.20 8.45
N PHE A 600 -21.01 24.59 7.91
CA PHE A 600 -21.00 23.95 6.59
C PHE A 600 -22.08 24.60 5.72
N ILE A 601 -21.65 25.23 4.62
CA ILE A 601 -22.49 26.11 3.81
C ILE A 601 -22.72 25.47 2.44
N ILE A 602 -23.99 25.19 2.12
CA ILE A 602 -24.47 24.80 0.79
C ILE A 602 -24.96 26.09 0.10
N PRO A 603 -24.21 26.66 -0.85
CA PRO A 603 -24.61 27.91 -1.50
C PRO A 603 -25.83 27.75 -2.39
N GLU A 604 -26.42 28.88 -2.78
CA GLU A 604 -27.47 28.95 -3.79
C GLU A 604 -27.00 28.32 -5.11
N ASN A 605 -27.89 27.57 -5.77
CA ASN A 605 -27.64 26.86 -7.03
C ASN A 605 -26.53 25.79 -6.96
N CYS A 606 -26.20 25.31 -5.75
CA CYS A 606 -25.28 24.20 -5.58
C CYS A 606 -25.87 22.88 -6.12
N SER A 607 -25.08 22.15 -6.91
CA SER A 607 -25.45 20.86 -7.52
C SER A 607 -25.34 19.66 -6.58
N LEU A 608 -25.13 19.89 -5.28
CA LEU A 608 -24.83 18.83 -4.32
C LEU A 608 -26.05 17.92 -4.16
N GLN A 609 -25.90 16.66 -4.56
CA GLN A 609 -26.96 15.64 -4.56
C GLN A 609 -26.80 14.64 -3.42
N SER A 610 -25.56 14.37 -2.99
CA SER A 610 -25.31 13.27 -2.06
C SER A 610 -24.16 13.54 -1.08
N LEU A 611 -24.37 13.07 0.14
CA LEU A 611 -23.38 13.01 1.21
C LEU A 611 -23.17 11.53 1.58
N GLY A 612 -21.92 11.11 1.62
CA GLY A 612 -21.53 9.74 1.93
C GLY A 612 -21.70 9.38 3.41
N PHE A 613 -21.27 8.18 3.78
CA PHE A 613 -21.39 7.74 5.16
C PHE A 613 -20.49 8.55 6.12
N SER A 614 -21.04 9.02 7.24
CA SER A 614 -20.25 9.62 8.33
C SER A 614 -19.32 10.78 7.88
N VAL A 615 -19.77 11.59 6.91
CA VAL A 615 -19.02 12.75 6.38
C VAL A 615 -18.47 13.63 7.51
N PHE A 616 -19.30 13.89 8.53
CA PHE A 616 -19.01 14.81 9.63
C PHE A 616 -18.62 14.12 10.95
N LYS A 617 -18.27 12.84 10.93
CA LYS A 617 -17.88 12.11 12.16
C LYS A 617 -16.75 12.86 12.88
N GLY A 618 -16.91 13.18 14.17
CA GLY A 618 -15.89 13.90 14.94
C GLY A 618 -15.82 15.42 14.69
N CYS A 619 -16.72 16.01 13.90
CA CYS A 619 -16.87 17.47 13.74
C CYS A 619 -17.55 18.10 14.98
N ARG A 620 -16.87 18.05 16.12
CA ARG A 620 -17.44 18.39 17.44
C ARG A 620 -17.77 19.87 17.66
N SER A 621 -17.33 20.76 16.78
CA SER A 621 -17.61 22.19 16.84
C SER A 621 -18.69 22.64 15.85
N LEU A 622 -19.25 21.73 15.05
CA LEU A 622 -20.21 22.07 14.00
C LEU A 622 -21.54 22.49 14.64
N LYS A 623 -21.82 23.80 14.61
CA LYS A 623 -22.97 24.44 15.28
C LYS A 623 -24.21 24.43 14.41
N ALA A 624 -24.04 24.64 13.10
CA ALA A 624 -25.15 24.72 12.15
C ALA A 624 -24.70 24.40 10.73
N PHE A 625 -25.65 23.84 9.98
CA PHE A 625 -25.64 23.87 8.52
C PHE A 625 -26.28 25.17 8.02
N GLU A 626 -25.84 25.66 6.87
CA GLU A 626 -26.44 26.80 6.17
C GLU A 626 -26.79 26.37 4.75
N CYS A 627 -28.01 26.65 4.30
CA CYS A 627 -28.47 26.40 2.94
C CYS A 627 -29.45 27.49 2.53
N SER A 628 -29.10 28.31 1.53
CA SER A 628 -29.98 29.38 1.05
C SER A 628 -31.02 28.83 0.07
N HIS A 629 -30.56 28.13 -0.98
CA HIS A 629 -31.43 27.47 -1.96
C HIS A 629 -30.71 26.28 -2.59
N SER A 630 -31.26 25.07 -2.40
CA SER A 630 -30.77 23.83 -3.01
C SER A 630 -31.94 23.00 -3.55
N GLU A 631 -31.71 22.31 -4.66
CA GLU A 631 -32.67 21.35 -5.22
C GLU A 631 -32.78 20.07 -4.38
N PHE A 632 -31.74 19.73 -3.60
CA PHE A 632 -31.62 18.42 -2.94
C PHE A 632 -31.62 18.49 -1.42
N PHE A 633 -31.26 19.62 -0.82
CA PHE A 633 -31.15 19.78 0.62
C PHE A 633 -31.98 20.95 1.15
N LEU A 634 -32.40 20.82 2.41
CA LEU A 634 -33.13 21.83 3.15
C LEU A 634 -32.51 21.97 4.54
N VAL A 635 -32.31 23.21 5.00
CA VAL A 635 -31.84 23.48 6.36
C VAL A 635 -32.93 24.20 7.14
N ILE A 636 -33.26 23.68 8.32
CA ILE A 636 -34.21 24.30 9.25
C ILE A 636 -33.56 24.33 10.63
N ASN A 637 -33.50 25.51 11.24
CA ASN A 637 -32.88 25.72 12.57
C ASN A 637 -31.46 25.12 12.67
N GLY A 638 -30.69 25.23 11.59
CA GLY A 638 -29.32 24.69 11.50
C GLY A 638 -29.23 23.17 11.30
N VAL A 639 -30.34 22.44 11.22
CA VAL A 639 -30.40 20.99 10.98
C VAL A 639 -30.56 20.69 9.48
N LEU A 640 -29.82 19.70 8.97
CA LEU A 640 -29.81 19.32 7.56
C LEU A 640 -30.79 18.19 7.26
N PHE A 641 -31.69 18.43 6.31
CA PHE A 641 -32.66 17.48 5.77
C PHE A 641 -32.46 17.33 4.26
N ASP A 642 -33.03 16.26 3.70
CA ASP A 642 -33.31 16.21 2.27
C ASP A 642 -34.35 17.27 1.87
N LYS A 643 -34.46 17.58 0.57
CA LYS A 643 -35.35 18.63 0.06
C LYS A 643 -36.80 18.47 0.52
N ASN A 644 -37.28 17.22 0.56
CA ASN A 644 -38.67 16.90 0.87
C ASN A 644 -38.92 16.75 2.37
N LYS A 645 -37.90 16.92 3.23
CA LYS A 645 -37.97 16.72 4.68
C LYS A 645 -38.49 15.32 5.06
N THR A 646 -38.14 14.32 4.26
CA THR A 646 -38.44 12.91 4.51
C THR A 646 -37.29 12.21 5.24
N SER A 647 -36.10 12.79 5.21
CA SER A 647 -34.89 12.24 5.83
C SER A 647 -34.16 13.33 6.61
N LEU A 648 -33.88 13.09 7.89
CA LEU A 648 -32.92 13.89 8.64
C LEU A 648 -31.53 13.37 8.27
N VAL A 649 -30.76 14.21 7.57
CA VAL A 649 -29.45 13.85 7.02
C VAL A 649 -28.39 14.00 8.10
N CYS A 650 -28.33 15.15 8.76
CA CYS A 650 -27.38 15.39 9.84
C CYS A 650 -27.86 16.50 10.79
N PHE A 651 -27.77 16.22 12.08
CA PHE A 651 -27.94 17.16 13.16
C PHE A 651 -26.56 17.69 13.59
N PRO A 652 -26.37 19.01 13.72
CA PRO A 652 -25.08 19.59 14.08
C PRO A 652 -24.63 19.14 15.49
N PRO A 653 -23.48 18.44 15.64
CA PRO A 653 -23.04 17.89 16.93
C PRO A 653 -22.84 18.93 18.05
N ALA A 654 -22.53 20.18 17.69
CA ALA A 654 -22.34 21.30 18.60
C ALA A 654 -23.57 22.22 18.70
N SER A 655 -24.75 21.76 18.26
CA SER A 655 -25.99 22.52 18.42
C SER A 655 -26.21 22.91 19.89
N GLU A 656 -26.78 24.09 20.11
CA GLU A 656 -27.23 24.54 21.43
C GLU A 656 -28.57 23.88 21.83
N LEU A 657 -29.24 23.21 20.88
CA LEU A 657 -30.48 22.48 21.13
C LEU A 657 -30.23 21.26 22.03
N ILE A 658 -30.80 21.32 23.23
CA ILE A 658 -30.81 20.21 24.20
C ILE A 658 -32.06 19.32 24.05
N TYR A 659 -33.11 19.81 23.40
CA TYR A 659 -34.33 19.08 23.05
C TYR A 659 -34.58 19.20 21.54
N PHE A 660 -34.98 18.10 20.89
CA PHE A 660 -35.32 18.13 19.48
C PHE A 660 -36.59 17.32 19.17
N TYR A 661 -37.58 17.99 18.59
CA TYR A 661 -38.80 17.37 18.07
C TYR A 661 -38.62 17.05 16.59
N ILE A 662 -38.71 15.78 16.22
CA ILE A 662 -38.58 15.36 14.83
C ILE A 662 -39.85 15.76 14.06
N PRO A 663 -39.76 16.47 12.93
CA PRO A 663 -40.94 16.80 12.13
C PRO A 663 -41.67 15.54 11.66
N GLU A 664 -43.01 15.57 11.64
CA GLU A 664 -43.84 14.42 11.27
C GLU A 664 -43.56 13.88 9.85
N THR A 665 -43.05 14.73 8.96
CA THR A 665 -42.71 14.36 7.58
C THR A 665 -41.46 13.48 7.49
N VAL A 666 -40.64 13.40 8.54
CA VAL A 666 -39.37 12.66 8.53
C VAL A 666 -39.64 11.18 8.78
N HIS A 667 -39.28 10.35 7.81
CA HIS A 667 -39.40 8.89 7.85
C HIS A 667 -38.06 8.18 8.10
N ILE A 668 -36.93 8.82 7.79
CA ILE A 668 -35.60 8.20 7.92
C ILE A 668 -34.68 9.10 8.74
N LEU A 669 -34.04 8.53 9.77
CA LEU A 669 -32.85 9.12 10.38
C LEU A 669 -31.64 8.49 9.71
N SER A 670 -30.91 9.29 8.92
CA SER A 670 -29.79 8.82 8.12
C SER A 670 -28.68 8.18 8.98
N PRO A 671 -27.82 7.31 8.42
CA PRO A 671 -26.66 6.79 9.11
C PRO A 671 -25.77 7.89 9.73
N GLY A 672 -25.72 7.92 11.07
CA GLY A 672 -25.01 8.96 11.82
C GLY A 672 -25.74 10.30 11.94
N ALA A 673 -27.06 10.34 11.75
CA ALA A 673 -27.87 11.56 11.80
C ALA A 673 -27.62 12.45 13.03
N PHE A 674 -27.49 11.87 14.22
CA PHE A 674 -27.18 12.54 15.49
C PHE A 674 -25.82 12.09 16.06
N LEU A 675 -24.90 11.60 15.22
CA LEU A 675 -23.61 11.07 15.66
C LEU A 675 -22.83 12.10 16.50
N GLU A 676 -22.41 11.70 17.71
CA GLU A 676 -21.66 12.56 18.65
C GLU A 676 -22.39 13.86 19.05
N CYS A 677 -23.72 13.93 19.01
CA CYS A 677 -24.47 15.08 19.53
C CYS A 677 -24.44 15.11 21.07
N ARG A 678 -23.44 15.80 21.64
CA ARG A 678 -23.12 15.73 23.08
C ARG A 678 -24.00 16.63 23.96
N ASN A 679 -24.68 17.60 23.38
CA ASN A 679 -25.58 18.51 24.12
C ASN A 679 -27.02 18.00 24.17
N LEU A 680 -27.40 17.12 23.25
CA LEU A 680 -28.76 16.64 23.09
C LEU A 680 -29.16 15.74 24.27
N ILE A 681 -30.19 16.16 25.02
CA ILE A 681 -30.72 15.48 26.21
C ILE A 681 -31.94 14.63 25.88
N ASN A 682 -32.78 15.07 24.94
CA ASN A 682 -33.99 14.36 24.57
C ASN A 682 -34.38 14.57 23.10
N VAL A 683 -34.88 13.51 22.47
CA VAL A 683 -35.40 13.51 21.11
C VAL A 683 -36.80 12.90 21.10
N LEU A 684 -37.76 13.63 20.54
CA LEU A 684 -39.16 13.20 20.46
C LEU A 684 -39.51 12.81 19.01
N ILE A 685 -39.91 11.56 18.81
CA ILE A 685 -40.35 10.96 17.55
C ILE A 685 -41.89 10.91 17.53
N PRO A 686 -42.58 11.59 16.60
CA PRO A 686 -44.05 11.48 16.46
C PRO A 686 -44.54 10.08 16.08
N ASP A 687 -45.76 9.70 16.51
CA ASP A 687 -46.36 8.36 16.34
C ASP A 687 -46.56 7.90 14.87
N HIS A 688 -46.40 8.79 13.89
CA HIS A 688 -46.57 8.51 12.45
C HIS A 688 -45.40 9.00 11.58
N SER A 689 -44.21 9.16 12.17
CA SER A 689 -43.05 9.77 11.50
C SER A 689 -41.98 8.76 11.07
N VAL A 690 -40.97 8.56 11.92
CA VAL A 690 -39.73 7.82 11.65
C VAL A 690 -40.01 6.33 11.57
N GLN A 691 -39.68 5.75 10.42
CA GLN A 691 -39.75 4.31 10.16
C GLN A 691 -38.40 3.65 10.40
N THR A 692 -37.32 4.30 9.97
CA THR A 692 -35.95 3.75 10.02
C THR A 692 -35.01 4.66 10.81
N ILE A 693 -34.35 4.07 11.81
CA ILE A 693 -33.21 4.67 12.51
C ILE A 693 -31.92 4.04 11.97
N GLY A 694 -31.15 4.81 11.20
CA GLY A 694 -29.95 4.34 10.52
C GLY A 694 -28.78 3.99 11.45
N ARG A 695 -27.79 3.28 10.92
CA ARG A 695 -26.63 2.82 11.69
C ARG A 695 -25.88 3.99 12.32
N TYR A 696 -25.48 3.84 13.58
CA TYR A 696 -24.84 4.89 14.37
C TYR A 696 -25.65 6.19 14.52
N ALA A 697 -26.95 6.21 14.21
CA ALA A 697 -27.75 7.44 14.23
C ALA A 697 -27.58 8.26 15.51
N PHE A 698 -27.61 7.66 16.69
CA PHE A 698 -27.41 8.34 17.99
C PHE A 698 -26.07 7.99 18.65
N ALA A 699 -25.14 7.34 17.96
CA ALA A 699 -23.93 6.85 18.61
C ALA A 699 -23.12 7.98 19.27
N ASN A 700 -22.64 7.75 20.48
CA ASN A 700 -21.94 8.72 21.32
C ASN A 700 -22.74 9.99 21.66
N CYS A 701 -24.07 9.95 21.66
CA CYS A 701 -24.93 10.98 22.28
C CYS A 701 -24.87 10.86 23.82
N ILE A 702 -23.75 11.27 24.42
CA ILE A 702 -23.46 11.02 25.83
C ILE A 702 -24.38 11.76 26.82
N SER A 703 -25.13 12.76 26.36
CA SER A 703 -26.09 13.50 27.20
C SER A 703 -27.53 13.04 27.03
N LEU A 704 -27.81 12.17 26.06
CA LEU A 704 -29.16 11.72 25.76
C LEU A 704 -29.69 10.87 26.93
N THR A 705 -30.76 11.33 27.54
CA THR A 705 -31.41 10.71 28.72
C THR A 705 -32.74 10.08 28.37
N HIS A 706 -33.44 10.63 27.37
CA HIS A 706 -34.75 10.17 26.95
C HIS A 706 -34.86 10.17 25.42
N ILE A 707 -35.59 9.19 24.91
CA ILE A 707 -36.06 9.12 23.53
C ILE A 707 -37.28 8.19 23.54
N ASN A 708 -38.30 8.49 22.73
CA ASN A 708 -39.41 7.57 22.52
C ASN A 708 -39.23 6.84 21.18
N LEU A 709 -39.61 5.57 21.16
CA LEU A 709 -39.62 4.68 19.99
C LEU A 709 -41.06 4.26 19.72
N PRO A 710 -41.84 5.08 18.98
CA PRO A 710 -43.24 4.77 18.65
C PRO A 710 -43.36 3.55 17.73
N ILE A 711 -44.57 3.02 17.58
CA ILE A 711 -44.83 1.76 16.87
C ILE A 711 -44.44 1.82 15.39
N CYS A 712 -44.39 3.03 14.81
CA CYS A 712 -43.98 3.25 13.43
C CYS A 712 -42.48 3.05 13.20
N VAL A 713 -41.63 3.10 14.24
CA VAL A 713 -40.19 2.80 14.15
C VAL A 713 -40.01 1.29 13.99
N SER A 714 -40.07 0.82 12.75
CA SER A 714 -40.03 -0.59 12.39
C SER A 714 -38.60 -1.13 12.26
N GLU A 715 -37.62 -0.26 11.93
CA GLU A 715 -36.24 -0.64 11.70
C GLU A 715 -35.26 0.23 12.51
N VAL A 716 -34.34 -0.43 13.23
CA VAL A 716 -33.23 0.22 13.94
C VAL A 716 -31.95 -0.53 13.58
N GLU A 717 -31.06 0.15 12.87
CA GLU A 717 -29.83 -0.45 12.35
C GLU A 717 -28.71 -0.55 13.41
N SER A 718 -27.63 -1.26 13.04
CA SER A 718 -26.50 -1.54 13.92
C SER A 718 -25.88 -0.30 14.56
N ASN A 719 -25.54 -0.42 15.85
CA ASN A 719 -24.89 0.60 16.67
C ASN A 719 -25.66 1.94 16.78
N ALA A 720 -26.96 1.98 16.46
CA ALA A 720 -27.73 3.22 16.52
C ALA A 720 -27.62 3.95 17.87
N PHE A 721 -27.55 3.23 19.00
CA PHE A 721 -27.46 3.79 20.36
C PHE A 721 -26.12 3.48 21.06
N ALA A 722 -25.08 3.12 20.30
CA ALA A 722 -23.78 2.79 20.87
C ALA A 722 -23.20 3.96 21.69
N ASN A 723 -22.74 3.68 22.91
CA ASN A 723 -22.15 4.66 23.84
C ASN A 723 -23.08 5.80 24.29
N CYS A 724 -24.41 5.61 24.28
CA CYS A 724 -25.37 6.52 24.90
C CYS A 724 -25.49 6.27 26.42
N TYR A 725 -24.43 6.58 27.18
CA TYR A 725 -24.31 6.16 28.59
C TYR A 725 -25.36 6.72 29.56
N LYS A 726 -26.07 7.79 29.18
CA LYS A 726 -27.14 8.39 30.00
C LYS A 726 -28.55 7.89 29.66
N LEU A 727 -28.72 7.11 28.59
CA LEU A 727 -29.96 6.36 28.33
C LEU A 727 -30.01 5.15 29.28
N LYS A 728 -30.43 5.38 30.53
CA LYS A 728 -30.39 4.38 31.61
C LYS A 728 -31.74 3.84 32.05
N CYS A 729 -32.81 4.58 31.86
CA CYS A 729 -34.19 4.20 32.19
C CYS A 729 -35.15 5.13 31.42
N GLY A 730 -36.46 4.84 31.41
CA GLY A 730 -37.50 5.74 30.90
C GLY A 730 -37.62 5.87 29.37
N VAL A 731 -36.95 5.03 28.59
CA VAL A 731 -37.13 4.96 27.13
C VAL A 731 -38.47 4.26 26.83
N ASP A 732 -39.42 5.02 26.28
CA ASP A 732 -40.71 4.49 25.87
C ASP A 732 -40.57 3.76 24.53
N ILE A 733 -40.98 2.50 24.47
CA ILE A 733 -40.92 1.68 23.24
C ILE A 733 -42.29 1.05 23.03
N GLN A 734 -42.92 1.32 21.90
CA GLN A 734 -44.26 0.77 21.63
C GLN A 734 -44.18 -0.62 20.98
N ASN A 735 -43.16 -0.91 20.16
CA ASN A 735 -42.95 -2.24 19.59
C ASN A 735 -42.30 -3.19 20.60
N ARG A 736 -43.09 -4.13 21.16
CA ARG A 736 -42.65 -5.10 22.16
C ARG A 736 -42.40 -6.51 21.61
N THR A 737 -42.28 -6.67 20.29
CA THR A 737 -41.97 -7.99 19.71
C THR A 737 -40.56 -8.44 20.11
N GLN A 738 -40.38 -9.74 20.38
CA GLN A 738 -39.09 -10.28 20.85
C GLN A 738 -37.95 -10.03 19.86
N SER A 739 -38.24 -10.18 18.56
CA SER A 739 -37.25 -9.93 17.49
C SER A 739 -36.77 -8.47 17.49
N TYR A 740 -37.70 -7.52 17.62
CA TYR A 740 -37.38 -6.09 17.67
C TYR A 740 -36.57 -5.72 18.90
N LEU A 741 -36.96 -6.21 20.08
CA LEU A 741 -36.24 -5.98 21.33
C LEU A 741 -34.82 -6.57 21.29
N ASN A 742 -34.67 -7.80 20.79
CA ASN A 742 -33.35 -8.42 20.61
C ASN A 742 -32.46 -7.59 19.69
N ASN A 743 -32.99 -7.14 18.54
CA ASN A 743 -32.27 -6.25 17.63
C ASN A 743 -31.86 -4.93 18.33
N LEU A 744 -32.77 -4.32 19.08
CA LEU A 744 -32.52 -3.05 19.75
C LEU A 744 -31.40 -3.14 20.80
N PHE A 745 -31.33 -4.24 21.56
CA PHE A 745 -30.33 -4.41 22.60
C PHE A 745 -29.00 -4.97 22.09
N GLU A 746 -29.04 -5.94 21.18
CA GLU A 746 -27.84 -6.70 20.77
C GLU A 746 -27.17 -6.11 19.53
N VAL A 747 -27.94 -5.50 18.63
CA VAL A 747 -27.45 -4.96 17.35
C VAL A 747 -27.37 -3.44 17.40
N ALA A 748 -28.41 -2.76 17.88
CA ALA A 748 -28.43 -1.30 17.99
C ALA A 748 -27.72 -0.78 19.26
N PHE A 749 -27.38 -1.66 20.21
CA PHE A 749 -26.68 -1.34 21.47
C PHE A 749 -27.44 -0.36 22.38
N LEU A 750 -28.78 -0.41 22.42
CA LEU A 750 -29.54 0.25 23.47
C LEU A 750 -29.33 -0.48 24.80
N ASN A 751 -29.12 0.25 25.90
CA ASN A 751 -29.00 -0.35 27.22
C ASN A 751 -30.32 -1.07 27.61
N LYS A 752 -30.24 -2.35 28.03
CA LYS A 752 -31.40 -3.13 28.48
C LYS A 752 -32.10 -2.51 29.69
N GLU A 753 -31.38 -1.80 30.56
CA GLU A 753 -31.98 -1.10 31.70
C GLU A 753 -32.81 0.13 31.26
N ALA A 754 -32.58 0.63 30.04
CA ALA A 754 -33.22 1.84 29.53
C ALA A 754 -34.75 1.74 29.44
N ILE A 755 -35.32 0.54 29.41
CA ILE A 755 -36.77 0.33 29.33
C ILE A 755 -37.46 0.29 30.70
N VAL A 756 -36.71 0.27 31.80
CA VAL A 756 -37.25 0.30 33.16
C VAL A 756 -37.73 1.71 33.48
N GLU A 757 -38.82 1.87 34.24
CA GLU A 757 -39.28 3.18 34.70
C GLU A 757 -38.19 3.88 35.53
N CYS A 758 -37.89 5.15 35.22
CA CYS A 758 -37.00 5.95 36.06
C CYS A 758 -37.70 6.41 37.34
N ASN A 759 -36.97 6.49 38.46
CA ASN A 759 -37.40 7.24 39.66
C ASN A 759 -37.39 8.77 39.48
N LEU A 760 -37.06 9.28 38.29
CA LEU A 760 -37.33 10.66 37.89
C LEU A 760 -38.84 10.76 37.72
N LEU A 761 -39.50 11.65 38.46
CA LEU A 761 -40.94 11.96 38.39
C LEU A 761 -41.41 12.13 36.94
N THR A 762 -41.75 11.03 36.28
CA THR A 762 -42.65 11.03 35.14
C THR A 762 -44.04 11.06 35.74
N CYS A 763 -44.87 12.02 35.32
CA CYS A 763 -46.26 12.09 35.78
C CYS A 763 -46.89 10.72 35.58
N LYS A 764 -47.32 10.12 36.70
CA LYS A 764 -47.99 8.83 36.77
C LYS A 764 -49.05 8.78 35.65
N LYS A 765 -48.96 7.77 34.78
CA LYS A 765 -49.95 7.52 33.72
C LYS A 765 -51.30 7.16 34.37
N GLN A 766 -52.07 8.15 34.82
CA GLN A 766 -53.43 7.92 35.30
C GLN A 766 -54.32 7.66 34.08
N MET A 767 -54.78 6.41 33.95
CA MET A 767 -55.83 6.05 33.01
C MET A 767 -57.12 6.78 33.41
N HIS A 768 -57.54 7.78 32.63
CA HIS A 768 -58.83 8.45 32.82
C HIS A 768 -59.89 7.81 31.91
N PRO A 769 -61.06 7.35 32.39
CA PRO A 769 -61.97 6.49 31.62
C PRO A 769 -62.82 7.16 30.51
N MET A 770 -62.50 8.36 30.04
CA MET A 770 -63.42 9.11 29.13
C MET A 770 -62.83 9.70 27.84
N TYR A 771 -61.53 9.52 27.53
CA TYR A 771 -60.98 10.02 26.25
C TYR A 771 -60.11 8.98 25.55
N LEU A 772 -60.65 8.38 24.49
CA LEU A 772 -59.91 7.62 23.47
C LEU A 772 -59.24 8.61 22.50
N LYS A 773 -58.15 9.24 22.92
CA LYS A 773 -57.11 9.85 22.05
C LYS A 773 -55.89 10.17 22.92
N SER A 774 -54.76 9.58 22.57
CA SER A 774 -53.45 9.80 23.19
C SER A 774 -52.94 11.19 22.87
N LEU A 775 -53.10 12.13 23.81
CA LEU A 775 -52.36 13.39 23.84
C LEU A 775 -51.21 13.21 24.82
N THR A 776 -50.00 13.06 24.28
CA THR A 776 -48.77 13.26 25.05
C THR A 776 -48.48 14.76 25.04
N ILE A 777 -49.09 15.49 25.97
CA ILE A 777 -48.63 16.85 26.28
C ILE A 777 -47.44 16.73 27.23
N ILE A 778 -46.23 16.85 26.71
CA ILE A 778 -45.13 17.47 27.44
C ILE A 778 -45.09 18.88 26.88
N GLY A 779 -45.58 19.86 27.66
CA GLY A 779 -45.71 21.24 27.20
C GLY A 779 -44.37 21.79 26.69
N ILE A 780 -44.48 22.73 25.72
CA ILE A 780 -43.68 23.93 25.28
C ILE A 780 -44.01 25.34 25.84
N ILE A 781 -43.28 26.03 26.75
CA ILE A 781 -43.41 27.49 27.04
C ILE A 781 -42.11 28.12 27.58
N ASP A 782 -41.47 28.90 26.71
CA ASP A 782 -40.42 29.93 26.88
C ASP A 782 -39.00 29.48 27.18
N GLU A 783 -38.27 29.16 26.10
CA GLU A 783 -36.81 29.14 25.82
C GLU A 783 -35.81 28.77 26.94
N LYS A 784 -36.27 28.36 28.12
CA LYS A 784 -35.50 27.98 29.31
C LYS A 784 -36.27 27.29 30.44
N PHE A 785 -37.60 27.32 30.57
CA PHE A 785 -38.36 26.49 31.53
C PHE A 785 -39.75 26.14 30.95
N LEU A 786 -40.64 25.37 31.61
CA LEU A 786 -41.82 24.86 30.90
C LEU A 786 -43.10 24.47 31.71
N GLY A 787 -44.25 25.10 31.39
CA GLY A 787 -45.66 24.74 31.71
C GLY A 787 -46.58 24.61 30.47
N LEU A 788 -47.81 24.07 30.61
CA LEU A 788 -48.63 23.41 29.56
C LEU A 788 -49.70 24.28 28.85
N LEU A 789 -50.04 23.90 27.61
CA LEU A 789 -51.43 23.85 27.10
C LEU A 789 -51.69 22.51 26.40
#